data_AF-A0A523T0J8-F1
#
_entry.id   AF-A0A523T0J8-F1
#
_cell.length_a   1.000
_cell.length_b   1.000
_cell.length_c   1.000
_cell.angle_alpha   90.00
_cell.angle_beta   90.00
_cell.angle_gamma   90.00
#
_symmetry.space_group_name_H-M   'P 1'
#
loop_
_entity.id
_entity.type
_entity.pdbx_description
1 polymer ?
#
loop_
_entity_poly.entity_id
_entity_poly.type
_entity_poly.pdbx_seq_one_letter_code
_entity_poly.pdbx_strand_id
1 'polypeptide(L)'
;MKKPRIGVFVCHCGLNIAESVDVERVASESKVIPGVVYAKSYIYLCSEPGQDMVEETIKEEHLDGIVVANCSPSLHEKTFRNLAKRAGLNPFKVEVANIREQVSWPHLNNKEEATRKAMVVVRETVRKLAGDLELEPFQIPVTHKALIVGGGVAGIQAALDIADAGHDVYLVERTPSIGGRMLQLSETFPTLDCPQCIMTPKMTEAAQHSNIHIMACSEIEEVSGYIGNFEVKVKHRSPFIDWVKCNGCADCAEVCPVNMKSEWDEGLALRKAAYRPFEQAVPNKFTIDKQGEPPCRAACPVHLNAHGYVAAISVGKYEQALSLIRNEARFPFAGVAGRICTHPCQEACKRQEVDSNSVTIRHIKRWLADWELKEKGEASMEIEIESPSGQKVAIVGAGPGGLQAAVDLRKSGHEVTIYDAQDKPGGMLLTGIPAFRLPKNILAKECELVFKLGVKFVPNTRIGEDISLKKLIDSHDAVFLAVGAYKEGKMGIPGEDLDGVGGAIDFLASINKGETPEIGKRVAVVGGGNSAIDTARSALRLGADVTVLYRRTEKEMPAIAEEVKAAKEEGIRFMLLTNPTKFIGSGGKLKAVEVIGMKLGELDSSGRRRPIPIEGSEEILEFDNVFLAIGEKPDLSFISSEEGIELTPWGTIAVDDETLVTSNPKVFSGGDCVTGPATFIDAAGAGRKAARSINLMLEGKDFTLDRANELSRKSDLVGDKDLAYPSPLKPMPELEVADRISNFNEVELGYSEEEIIDQAKRCIHCGGCSECRLCEAACEPDAIAHDLKDWIEEISVGAIVVATGFELMPLSAMPEYGGGRFPNVINALQFERILCASGPTAGEVRRPSDGKVPKKVAFVHCAGSRDPEHGVAYCSRVCCMYLIKQAMLYKHAVEDGEAYLFYIDIRSNGKRYEEFYARTMEEDHATFIRGKVSRLYEHDGVVTVFAEDTLSSQPVKMDADLVVVAPAMLPSKGATELASKLRLATDEYGWISEAHPKLRAIETLTAGIFVAGVTQFPKDITDAVSQASGAAGKVLVMFSKETLEREPLIAEVDADICTGCGVCEEICPYDAPKVDPVKKIAKINEALCEGCGACAAACPSQAVKHRNYTRTQLFAMIDEATKDY
;
A
#
# COMPACT_ATOMS: atom_id res chain seq x y z
N MET A 1 27.72 -61.04 2.63
CA MET A 1 27.72 -60.09 1.49
C MET A 1 29.06 -60.19 0.77
N LYS A 2 29.06 -60.20 -0.57
CA LYS A 2 30.27 -60.12 -1.40
C LYS A 2 30.95 -58.77 -1.11
N LYS A 3 32.27 -58.73 -0.90
CA LYS A 3 33.00 -57.45 -0.74
C LYS A 3 32.89 -56.67 -2.06
N PRO A 4 32.52 -55.37 -2.04
CA PRO A 4 32.39 -54.58 -3.26
C PRO A 4 33.76 -54.42 -3.95
N ARG A 5 33.77 -54.48 -5.28
CA ARG A 5 34.94 -54.23 -6.13
C ARG A 5 34.93 -52.78 -6.61
N ILE A 6 35.67 -51.91 -5.93
CA ILE A 6 35.66 -50.47 -6.20
C ILE A 6 36.89 -50.06 -7.04
N GLY A 7 36.68 -49.22 -8.06
CA GLY A 7 37.77 -48.53 -8.77
C GLY A 7 37.93 -47.09 -8.33
N VAL A 8 39.16 -46.62 -8.11
CA VAL A 8 39.46 -45.22 -7.74
C VAL A 8 40.23 -44.52 -8.86
N PHE A 9 39.69 -43.43 -9.38
CA PHE A 9 40.30 -42.67 -10.48
C PHE A 9 40.64 -41.25 -10.03
N VAL A 10 41.92 -40.86 -10.10
CA VAL A 10 42.41 -39.58 -9.57
C VAL A 10 42.73 -38.62 -10.71
N CYS A 11 42.05 -37.47 -10.78
CA CYS A 11 42.23 -36.48 -11.84
C CYS A 11 43.40 -35.54 -11.55
N HIS A 12 44.18 -35.19 -12.57
CA HIS A 12 45.19 -34.11 -12.45
C HIS A 12 44.55 -32.73 -12.67
N CYS A 13 43.51 -32.66 -13.51
CA CYS A 13 42.85 -31.44 -13.96
C CYS A 13 43.85 -30.41 -14.54
N GLY A 14 44.81 -30.91 -15.32
CA GLY A 14 45.98 -30.15 -15.74
C GLY A 14 46.87 -29.89 -14.53
N LEU A 15 47.05 -28.62 -14.16
CA LEU A 15 47.74 -28.23 -12.93
C LEU A 15 46.78 -27.92 -11.77
N ASN A 16 45.48 -27.81 -12.02
CA ASN A 16 44.53 -27.39 -10.97
C ASN A 16 44.51 -28.31 -9.75
N ILE A 17 44.74 -29.62 -9.92
CA ILE A 17 44.88 -30.56 -8.80
C ILE A 17 46.35 -30.96 -8.64
N ALA A 18 47.02 -31.38 -9.71
CA ALA A 18 48.36 -31.97 -9.64
C ALA A 18 49.48 -31.02 -9.17
N GLU A 19 49.29 -29.70 -9.25
CA GLU A 19 50.22 -28.72 -8.70
C GLU A 19 50.32 -28.86 -7.18
N SER A 20 49.16 -28.88 -6.51
CA SER A 20 49.04 -28.87 -5.05
C SER A 20 48.77 -30.23 -4.44
N VAL A 21 48.42 -31.26 -5.21
CA VAL A 21 48.18 -32.62 -4.71
C VAL A 21 49.10 -33.59 -5.46
N ASP A 22 49.79 -34.47 -4.74
CA ASP A 22 50.52 -35.59 -5.34
C ASP A 22 49.52 -36.69 -5.75
N VAL A 23 48.97 -36.52 -6.95
CA VAL A 23 47.94 -37.39 -7.53
C VAL A 23 48.40 -38.83 -7.76
N GLU A 24 49.71 -39.05 -7.97
CA GLU A 24 50.28 -40.39 -8.10
C GLU A 24 50.33 -41.09 -6.75
N ARG A 25 50.75 -40.36 -5.70
CA ARG A 25 50.69 -40.85 -4.33
C ARG A 25 49.25 -41.17 -3.94
N VAL A 26 48.29 -40.29 -4.25
CA VAL A 26 46.87 -40.54 -3.96
C VAL A 26 46.37 -41.81 -4.65
N ALA A 27 46.68 -42.00 -5.94
CA ALA A 27 46.27 -43.19 -6.69
C ALA A 27 46.92 -44.47 -6.16
N SER A 28 48.20 -44.43 -5.79
CA SER A 28 48.93 -45.60 -5.27
C SER A 28 48.46 -46.01 -3.87
N GLU A 29 48.27 -45.05 -2.96
CA GLU A 29 47.77 -45.30 -1.60
C GLU A 29 46.28 -45.70 -1.60
N SER A 30 45.51 -45.31 -2.61
CA SER A 30 44.10 -45.74 -2.72
C SER A 30 43.95 -47.26 -2.89
N LYS A 31 44.96 -47.96 -3.40
CA LYS A 31 44.93 -49.42 -3.59
C LYS A 31 44.88 -50.23 -2.30
N VAL A 32 45.33 -49.66 -1.17
CA VAL A 32 45.31 -50.36 0.13
C VAL A 32 44.00 -50.17 0.88
N ILE A 33 43.08 -49.35 0.36
CA ILE A 33 41.77 -49.11 0.97
C ILE A 33 40.90 -50.38 0.81
N PRO A 34 40.28 -50.91 1.89
CA PRO A 34 39.44 -52.10 1.81
C PRO A 34 38.30 -51.97 0.77
N GLY A 35 38.27 -52.89 -0.19
CA GLY A 35 37.28 -52.91 -1.27
C GLY A 35 37.76 -52.30 -2.58
N VAL A 36 38.87 -51.54 -2.59
CA VAL A 36 39.47 -51.03 -3.81
C VAL A 36 40.27 -52.13 -4.50
N VAL A 37 39.93 -52.41 -5.76
CA VAL A 37 40.61 -53.43 -6.58
C VAL A 37 41.44 -52.81 -7.71
N TYR A 38 41.15 -51.57 -8.09
CA TYR A 38 41.88 -50.81 -9.10
C TYR A 38 42.01 -49.35 -8.69
N ALA A 39 43.18 -48.74 -8.94
CA ALA A 39 43.34 -47.30 -8.79
C ALA A 39 44.37 -46.73 -9.77
N LYS A 40 44.05 -45.58 -10.37
CA LYS A 40 44.88 -44.94 -11.40
C LYS A 40 44.66 -43.43 -11.44
N SER A 41 45.74 -42.69 -11.73
CA SER A 41 45.66 -41.26 -12.01
C SER A 41 45.51 -41.01 -13.53
N TYR A 42 44.86 -39.91 -13.92
CA TYR A 42 44.80 -39.49 -15.32
C TYR A 42 44.65 -37.96 -15.45
N ILE A 43 45.13 -37.41 -16.56
CA ILE A 43 45.26 -35.96 -16.72
C ILE A 43 43.90 -35.23 -16.67
N TYR A 44 42.93 -35.68 -17.46
CA TYR A 44 41.58 -35.11 -17.52
C TYR A 44 40.55 -36.25 -17.52
N LEU A 45 40.02 -36.62 -16.36
CA LEU A 45 39.04 -37.72 -16.30
C LEU A 45 37.70 -37.40 -16.95
N CYS A 46 37.34 -36.12 -17.08
CA CYS A 46 36.09 -35.71 -17.74
C CYS A 46 36.19 -35.66 -19.27
N SER A 47 37.40 -35.74 -19.85
CA SER A 47 37.56 -35.78 -21.30
C SER A 47 37.14 -37.15 -21.86
N GLU A 48 36.79 -37.21 -23.14
CA GLU A 48 36.40 -38.45 -23.81
C GLU A 48 37.45 -39.58 -23.63
N PRO A 49 38.77 -39.37 -23.86
CA PRO A 49 39.78 -40.41 -23.57
C PRO A 49 39.84 -40.84 -22.11
N GLY A 50 39.59 -39.91 -21.17
CA GLY A 50 39.53 -40.22 -19.75
C GLY A 50 38.31 -41.07 -19.42
N GLN A 51 37.16 -40.77 -20.02
CA GLN A 51 35.92 -41.51 -19.83
C GLN A 51 35.99 -42.92 -20.42
N ASP A 52 36.53 -43.06 -21.64
CA ASP A 52 36.68 -44.36 -22.31
C ASP A 52 37.56 -45.31 -21.49
N MET A 53 38.68 -44.80 -20.96
CA MET A 53 39.57 -45.56 -20.09
C MET A 53 38.87 -46.07 -18.82
N VAL A 54 38.04 -45.24 -18.19
CA VAL A 54 37.25 -45.64 -17.01
C VAL A 54 36.20 -46.69 -17.41
N GLU A 55 35.52 -46.50 -18.55
CA GLU A 55 34.49 -47.42 -19.05
C GLU A 55 35.06 -48.82 -19.39
N GLU A 56 36.22 -48.87 -20.06
CA GLU A 56 36.94 -50.11 -20.32
C GLU A 56 37.35 -50.79 -19.01
N THR A 57 37.93 -50.02 -18.08
CA THR A 57 38.36 -50.54 -16.77
C THR A 57 37.18 -51.12 -15.96
N ILE A 58 36.00 -50.48 -15.98
CA ILE A 58 34.80 -51.00 -15.30
C ILE A 58 34.46 -52.41 -15.80
N LYS A 59 34.55 -52.62 -17.13
CA LYS A 59 34.22 -53.90 -17.76
C LYS A 59 35.31 -54.95 -17.52
N GLU A 60 36.58 -54.58 -17.69
CA GLU A 60 37.75 -55.47 -17.54
C GLU A 60 37.95 -55.94 -16.10
N GLU A 61 37.85 -55.02 -15.14
CA GLU A 61 38.05 -55.31 -13.72
C GLU A 61 36.75 -55.75 -13.02
N HIS A 62 35.63 -55.84 -13.73
CA HIS A 62 34.31 -56.19 -13.20
C HIS A 62 33.99 -55.40 -11.93
N LEU A 63 34.02 -54.07 -12.04
CA LEU A 63 33.82 -53.17 -10.90
C LEU A 63 32.34 -53.12 -10.50
N ASP A 64 32.07 -53.16 -9.19
CA ASP A 64 30.73 -53.00 -8.59
C ASP A 64 30.43 -51.52 -8.24
N GLY A 65 31.40 -50.62 -8.39
CA GLY A 65 31.29 -49.19 -8.14
C GLY A 65 32.59 -48.42 -8.42
N ILE A 66 32.50 -47.11 -8.61
CA ILE A 66 33.67 -46.25 -8.85
C ILE A 66 33.68 -44.99 -7.99
N VAL A 67 34.86 -44.58 -7.55
CA VAL A 67 35.13 -43.27 -6.95
C VAL A 67 35.99 -42.46 -7.91
N VAL A 68 35.55 -41.25 -8.23
CA VAL A 68 36.29 -40.33 -9.09
C VAL A 68 36.76 -39.14 -8.25
N ALA A 69 38.06 -39.09 -7.95
CA ALA A 69 38.68 -38.01 -7.19
C ALA A 69 39.04 -36.86 -8.14
N ASN A 70 38.20 -35.83 -8.20
CA ASN A 70 38.32 -34.74 -9.17
C ASN A 70 37.83 -33.37 -8.63
N CYS A 71 37.03 -32.65 -9.41
CA CYS A 71 36.32 -31.44 -9.03
C CYS A 71 35.02 -31.70 -8.24
N SER A 72 34.24 -30.65 -8.03
CA SER A 72 32.94 -30.74 -7.37
C SER A 72 31.96 -31.71 -8.05
N PRO A 73 31.19 -32.50 -7.27
CA PRO A 73 30.07 -33.29 -7.78
C PRO A 73 29.04 -32.41 -8.53
N SER A 74 28.84 -31.17 -8.10
CA SER A 74 27.93 -30.21 -8.76
C SER A 74 28.29 -29.92 -10.22
N LEU A 75 29.52 -30.21 -10.64
CA LEU A 75 29.98 -30.00 -12.01
C LEU A 75 29.91 -31.28 -12.86
N HIS A 76 30.50 -32.38 -12.39
CA HIS A 76 30.74 -33.57 -13.22
C HIS A 76 30.16 -34.89 -12.68
N GLU A 77 29.42 -34.90 -11.58
CA GLU A 77 28.79 -36.13 -11.10
C GLU A 77 27.90 -36.77 -12.17
N LYS A 78 27.02 -36.00 -12.81
CA LYS A 78 26.19 -36.50 -13.93
C LYS A 78 27.02 -37.02 -15.11
N THR A 79 28.19 -36.43 -15.37
CA THR A 79 29.11 -36.91 -16.41
C THR A 79 29.57 -38.33 -16.11
N PHE A 80 30.01 -38.60 -14.87
CA PHE A 80 30.48 -39.92 -14.46
C PHE A 80 29.34 -40.93 -14.22
N ARG A 81 28.18 -40.48 -13.77
CA ARG A 81 26.96 -41.30 -13.72
C ARG A 81 26.53 -41.78 -15.11
N ASN A 82 26.58 -40.90 -16.11
CA ASN A 82 26.30 -41.26 -17.50
C ASN A 82 27.34 -42.23 -18.06
N LEU A 83 28.62 -42.05 -17.72
CA LEU A 83 29.68 -43.00 -18.06
C LEU A 83 29.41 -44.37 -17.47
N ALA A 84 29.11 -44.46 -16.16
CA ALA A 84 28.77 -45.72 -15.52
C ALA A 84 27.59 -46.41 -16.21
N LYS A 85 26.54 -45.65 -16.56
CA LYS A 85 25.39 -46.15 -17.34
C LYS A 85 25.82 -46.76 -18.67
N ARG A 86 26.70 -46.12 -19.43
CA ARG A 86 27.26 -46.68 -20.69
C ARG A 86 28.10 -47.94 -20.45
N ALA A 87 28.81 -47.98 -19.33
CA ALA A 87 29.62 -49.13 -18.93
C ALA A 87 28.79 -50.32 -18.40
N GLY A 88 27.48 -50.15 -18.17
CA GLY A 88 26.60 -51.16 -17.55
C GLY A 88 26.64 -51.18 -16.02
N LEU A 89 27.22 -50.16 -15.38
CA LEU A 89 27.27 -49.97 -13.93
C LEU A 89 26.11 -49.06 -13.49
N ASN A 90 25.45 -49.37 -12.36
CA ASN A 90 24.37 -48.54 -11.85
C ASN A 90 24.88 -47.10 -11.57
N PRO A 91 24.19 -46.03 -12.04
CA PRO A 91 24.66 -44.66 -11.88
C PRO A 91 24.85 -44.21 -10.42
N PHE A 92 24.16 -44.81 -9.47
CA PHE A 92 24.26 -44.49 -8.03
C PHE A 92 25.30 -45.35 -7.31
N LYS A 93 26.09 -46.12 -8.08
CA LYS A 93 27.36 -46.75 -7.66
C LYS A 93 28.58 -45.92 -8.11
N VAL A 94 28.38 -44.62 -8.28
CA VAL A 94 29.41 -43.64 -8.64
C VAL A 94 29.43 -42.56 -7.58
N GLU A 95 30.61 -42.31 -7.01
CA GLU A 95 30.81 -41.23 -6.05
C GLU A 95 31.97 -40.31 -6.49
N VAL A 96 31.83 -39.01 -6.23
CA VAL A 96 32.84 -38.02 -6.58
C VAL A 96 33.53 -37.50 -5.32
N ALA A 97 34.83 -37.73 -5.22
CA ALA A 97 35.67 -37.18 -4.17
C ALA A 97 36.19 -35.80 -4.64
N ASN A 98 35.68 -34.72 -4.05
CA ASN A 98 36.08 -33.36 -4.42
C ASN A 98 37.46 -33.02 -3.86
N ILE A 99 38.50 -33.16 -4.68
CA ILE A 99 39.89 -32.86 -4.32
C ILE A 99 40.42 -31.60 -5.01
N ARG A 100 39.56 -30.84 -5.70
CA ARG A 100 39.92 -29.56 -6.34
C ARG A 100 39.45 -28.37 -5.51
N GLU A 101 38.15 -28.09 -5.51
CA GLU A 101 37.57 -26.95 -4.82
C GLU A 101 37.74 -27.06 -3.29
N GLN A 102 37.69 -28.27 -2.73
CA GLN A 102 37.79 -28.50 -1.28
C GLN A 102 39.21 -28.82 -0.79
N VAL A 103 40.14 -29.12 -1.71
CA VAL A 103 41.51 -29.55 -1.39
C VAL A 103 42.57 -28.78 -2.19
N SER A 104 42.75 -28.97 -3.49
CA SER A 104 43.89 -28.34 -4.17
C SER A 104 43.85 -26.80 -4.13
N TRP A 105 42.73 -26.16 -4.47
CA TRP A 105 42.62 -24.70 -4.59
C TRP A 105 42.78 -23.95 -3.26
N PRO A 106 42.26 -24.42 -2.12
CA PRO A 106 42.50 -23.75 -0.84
C PRO A 106 43.90 -24.01 -0.25
N HIS A 107 44.65 -25.00 -0.75
CA HIS A 107 45.94 -25.44 -0.18
C HIS A 107 47.12 -25.28 -1.14
N LEU A 108 47.08 -24.29 -2.04
CA LEU A 108 48.11 -24.05 -3.07
C LEU A 108 49.55 -24.03 -2.52
N ASN A 109 49.73 -23.58 -1.27
CA ASN A 109 51.03 -23.39 -0.64
C ASN A 109 51.51 -24.59 0.20
N ASN A 110 50.75 -25.69 0.31
CA ASN A 110 51.13 -26.82 1.14
C ASN A 110 50.73 -28.17 0.50
N LYS A 111 51.62 -28.67 -0.37
CA LYS A 111 51.39 -29.89 -1.15
C LYS A 111 51.24 -31.15 -0.30
N GLU A 112 51.99 -31.27 0.79
CA GLU A 112 51.93 -32.44 1.66
C GLU A 112 50.58 -32.50 2.38
N GLU A 113 50.14 -31.39 2.96
CA GLU A 113 48.84 -31.33 3.66
C GLU A 113 47.66 -31.51 2.69
N ALA A 114 47.73 -30.91 1.51
CA ALA A 114 46.74 -31.12 0.46
C ALA A 114 46.67 -32.59 0.01
N THR A 115 47.81 -33.26 -0.13
CA THR A 115 47.87 -34.69 -0.47
C THR A 115 47.29 -35.57 0.63
N ARG A 116 47.63 -35.28 1.90
CA ARG A 116 47.06 -35.95 3.08
C ARG A 116 45.54 -35.80 3.12
N LYS A 117 45.04 -34.57 2.94
CA LYS A 117 43.62 -34.27 2.91
C LYS A 117 42.91 -34.93 1.72
N ALA A 118 43.50 -34.93 0.53
CA ALA A 118 42.96 -35.63 -0.63
C ALA A 118 42.78 -37.13 -0.35
N MET A 119 43.75 -37.77 0.31
CA MET A 119 43.63 -39.17 0.73
C MET A 119 42.50 -39.40 1.74
N VAL A 120 42.31 -38.50 2.71
CA VAL A 120 41.19 -38.58 3.64
C VAL A 120 39.86 -38.55 2.89
N VAL A 121 39.67 -37.57 2.00
CA VAL A 121 38.45 -37.42 1.18
C VAL A 121 38.21 -38.68 0.33
N VAL A 122 39.24 -39.23 -0.32
CA VAL A 122 39.09 -40.46 -1.10
C VAL A 122 38.68 -41.66 -0.22
N ARG A 123 39.27 -41.81 0.98
CA ARG A 123 38.93 -42.92 1.88
C ARG A 123 37.49 -42.86 2.37
N GLU A 124 37.03 -41.70 2.82
CA GLU A 124 35.63 -41.55 3.28
C GLU A 124 34.64 -41.78 2.12
N THR A 125 34.95 -41.31 0.91
CA THR A 125 34.09 -41.50 -0.26
C THR A 125 34.02 -42.97 -0.67
N VAL A 126 35.15 -43.69 -0.69
CA VAL A 126 35.17 -45.15 -0.92
C VAL A 126 34.34 -45.87 0.14
N ARG A 127 34.45 -45.44 1.40
CA ARG A 127 33.71 -46.05 2.51
C ARG A 127 32.21 -45.84 2.40
N LYS A 128 31.77 -44.66 1.98
CA LYS A 128 30.37 -44.35 1.69
C LYS A 128 29.82 -45.20 0.55
N LEU A 129 30.55 -45.24 -0.58
CA LEU A 129 30.18 -46.00 -1.78
C LEU A 129 30.01 -47.49 -1.49
N ALA A 130 30.83 -48.06 -0.61
CA ALA A 130 30.73 -49.46 -0.21
C ALA A 130 29.36 -49.80 0.43
N GLY A 131 28.66 -48.81 0.99
CA GLY A 131 27.31 -48.94 1.56
C GLY A 131 26.17 -48.47 0.67
N ASP A 132 26.46 -47.91 -0.51
CA ASP A 132 25.43 -47.41 -1.42
C ASP A 132 24.61 -48.56 -2.03
N LEU A 133 23.31 -48.34 -2.16
CA LEU A 133 22.39 -49.21 -2.86
C LEU A 133 22.37 -48.89 -4.35
N GLU A 134 22.06 -49.90 -5.17
CA GLU A 134 21.67 -49.66 -6.56
C GLU A 134 20.29 -49.01 -6.55
N LEU A 135 20.18 -47.84 -7.16
CA LEU A 135 18.94 -47.08 -7.21
C LEU A 135 18.51 -46.90 -8.66
N GLU A 136 17.20 -46.92 -8.90
CA GLU A 136 16.61 -46.63 -10.20
C GLU A 136 15.92 -45.28 -10.15
N PRO A 137 16.21 -44.38 -11.10
CA PRO A 137 15.47 -43.14 -11.25
C PRO A 137 13.97 -43.40 -11.49
N PHE A 138 13.13 -42.54 -10.93
CA PHE A 138 11.69 -42.59 -11.16
C PHE A 138 11.26 -41.48 -12.13
N GLN A 139 10.12 -41.70 -12.79
CA GLN A 139 9.57 -40.78 -13.79
C GLN A 139 8.42 -39.98 -13.18
N ILE A 140 8.42 -38.67 -13.39
CA ILE A 140 7.32 -37.77 -13.05
C ILE A 140 6.69 -37.22 -14.34
N PRO A 141 5.36 -37.03 -14.41
CA PRO A 141 4.72 -36.40 -15.57
C PRO A 141 5.14 -34.94 -15.70
N VAL A 142 5.00 -34.38 -16.91
CA VAL A 142 5.26 -32.96 -17.19
C VAL A 142 3.98 -32.28 -17.62
N THR A 143 3.64 -31.18 -16.95
CA THR A 143 2.61 -30.25 -17.39
C THR A 143 3.18 -29.35 -18.49
N HIS A 144 2.65 -29.43 -19.71
CA HIS A 144 3.13 -28.66 -20.87
C HIS A 144 2.57 -27.24 -20.96
N LYS A 145 2.62 -26.52 -19.83
CA LYS A 145 2.24 -25.10 -19.73
C LYS A 145 3.34 -24.32 -19.05
N ALA A 146 3.66 -23.13 -19.54
CA ALA A 146 4.68 -22.27 -18.95
C ALA A 146 4.07 -21.06 -18.25
N LEU A 147 4.73 -20.59 -17.20
CA LEU A 147 4.46 -19.29 -16.58
C LEU A 147 5.63 -18.35 -16.88
N ILE A 148 5.35 -17.16 -17.36
CA ILE A 148 6.31 -16.08 -17.53
C ILE A 148 5.95 -14.96 -16.54
N VAL A 149 6.91 -14.55 -15.72
CA VAL A 149 6.73 -13.50 -14.71
C VAL A 149 7.46 -12.22 -15.15
N GLY A 150 6.69 -11.26 -15.65
CA GLY A 150 7.16 -9.97 -16.16
C GLY A 150 6.95 -9.83 -17.67
N GLY A 151 6.13 -8.87 -18.08
CA GLY A 151 5.75 -8.57 -19.46
C GLY A 151 6.69 -7.62 -20.20
N GLY A 152 7.97 -7.57 -19.84
CA GLY A 152 8.97 -6.80 -20.61
C GLY A 152 9.39 -7.51 -21.91
N VAL A 153 10.34 -6.92 -22.65
CA VAL A 153 10.85 -7.50 -23.91
C VAL A 153 11.34 -8.95 -23.76
N ALA A 154 11.99 -9.28 -22.65
CA ALA A 154 12.45 -10.64 -22.39
C ALA A 154 11.28 -11.61 -22.13
N GLY A 155 10.30 -11.21 -21.32
CA GLY A 155 9.15 -12.05 -21.02
C GLY A 155 8.25 -12.27 -22.24
N ILE A 156 7.98 -11.21 -23.01
CA ILE A 156 7.21 -11.33 -24.26
C ILE A 156 7.92 -12.24 -25.25
N GLN A 157 9.24 -12.10 -25.44
CA GLN A 157 9.97 -12.99 -26.34
C GLN A 157 9.91 -14.45 -25.88
N ALA A 158 10.12 -14.73 -24.58
CA ALA A 158 10.03 -16.08 -24.06
C ALA A 158 8.62 -16.67 -24.21
N ALA A 159 7.58 -15.86 -23.99
CA ALA A 159 6.20 -16.27 -24.17
C ALA A 159 5.90 -16.64 -25.62
N LEU A 160 6.28 -15.78 -26.57
CA LEU A 160 6.10 -16.03 -28.01
C LEU A 160 6.82 -17.30 -28.45
N ASP A 161 8.11 -17.45 -28.12
CA ASP A 161 8.89 -18.62 -28.54
C ASP A 161 8.33 -19.96 -28.01
N ILE A 162 7.78 -19.97 -26.79
CA ILE A 162 7.14 -21.16 -26.20
C ILE A 162 5.76 -21.41 -26.84
N ALA A 163 5.00 -20.34 -27.06
CA ALA A 163 3.65 -20.42 -27.59
C ALA A 163 3.61 -20.81 -29.07
N ASP A 164 4.56 -20.31 -29.88
CA ASP A 164 4.79 -20.66 -31.28
C ASP A 164 5.16 -22.15 -31.44
N ALA A 165 5.77 -22.75 -30.42
CA ALA A 165 6.02 -24.18 -30.36
C ALA A 165 4.78 -25.02 -29.98
N GLY A 166 3.63 -24.37 -29.73
CA GLY A 166 2.34 -25.01 -29.49
C GLY A 166 1.98 -25.24 -28.02
N HIS A 167 2.65 -24.58 -27.07
CA HIS A 167 2.39 -24.74 -25.63
C HIS A 167 1.66 -23.55 -25.03
N ASP A 168 0.81 -23.79 -24.04
CA ASP A 168 0.12 -22.72 -23.32
C ASP A 168 1.08 -21.94 -22.42
N VAL A 169 0.91 -20.62 -22.39
CA VAL A 169 1.73 -19.69 -21.62
C VAL A 169 0.83 -18.74 -20.84
N TYR A 170 1.04 -18.67 -19.52
CA TYR A 170 0.52 -17.58 -18.69
C TYR A 170 1.58 -16.48 -18.59
N LEU A 171 1.24 -15.25 -19.01
CA LEU A 171 2.13 -14.10 -18.93
C LEU A 171 1.62 -13.14 -17.85
N VAL A 172 2.24 -13.21 -16.66
CA VAL A 172 1.89 -12.37 -15.51
C VAL A 172 2.64 -11.05 -15.59
N GLU A 173 1.90 -9.95 -15.61
CA GLU A 173 2.45 -8.59 -15.63
C GLU A 173 1.84 -7.74 -14.51
N ARG A 174 2.72 -7.12 -13.74
CA ARG A 174 2.35 -6.34 -12.56
C ARG A 174 1.56 -5.08 -12.91
N THR A 175 1.99 -4.38 -13.95
CA THR A 175 1.38 -3.13 -14.39
C THR A 175 0.16 -3.40 -15.27
N PRO A 176 -0.65 -2.38 -15.61
CA PRO A 176 -1.82 -2.56 -16.47
C PRO A 176 -1.50 -2.96 -17.92
N SER A 177 -0.22 -2.92 -18.33
CA SER A 177 0.20 -3.23 -19.70
C SER A 177 1.52 -3.96 -19.73
N ILE A 178 1.64 -4.92 -20.66
CA ILE A 178 2.94 -5.45 -21.06
C ILE A 178 3.74 -4.39 -21.85
N GLY A 179 5.03 -4.62 -22.05
CA GLY A 179 5.95 -3.74 -22.79
C GLY A 179 7.24 -3.40 -22.03
N GLY A 180 7.12 -3.13 -20.73
CA GLY A 180 8.23 -2.80 -19.84
C GLY A 180 9.01 -1.52 -20.23
N ARG A 181 10.21 -1.35 -19.66
CA ARG A 181 11.06 -0.15 -19.80
C ARG A 181 11.46 0.16 -21.25
N MET A 182 11.50 -0.82 -22.14
CA MET A 182 11.93 -0.64 -23.53
C MET A 182 11.05 0.37 -24.29
N LEU A 183 9.74 0.37 -24.03
CA LEU A 183 8.79 1.29 -24.69
C LEU A 183 8.82 2.71 -24.13
N GLN A 184 9.45 2.93 -22.97
CA GLN A 184 9.67 4.27 -22.44
C GLN A 184 10.83 4.99 -23.16
N LEU A 185 11.70 4.24 -23.84
CA LEU A 185 12.84 4.79 -24.58
C LEU A 185 12.40 5.61 -25.79
N SER A 186 13.22 6.58 -26.20
CA SER A 186 13.02 7.32 -27.44
C SER A 186 13.47 6.50 -28.67
N GLU A 187 14.70 5.98 -28.61
CA GLU A 187 15.35 5.15 -29.63
C GLU A 187 16.21 4.06 -28.96
N THR A 188 16.53 2.99 -29.69
CA THR A 188 17.42 1.92 -29.20
C THR A 188 18.80 1.99 -29.85
N PHE A 189 19.87 2.02 -29.04
CA PHE A 189 21.24 1.90 -29.57
C PHE A 189 21.53 0.46 -30.06
N PRO A 190 22.45 0.27 -31.02
CA PRO A 190 23.20 1.29 -31.77
C PRO A 190 22.49 1.72 -33.07
N THR A 191 21.35 1.12 -33.40
CA THR A 191 20.66 1.30 -34.69
C THR A 191 19.80 2.56 -34.74
N LEU A 192 19.41 3.09 -33.59
CA LEU A 192 18.47 4.20 -33.42
C LEU A 192 17.05 3.88 -33.92
N ASP A 193 16.68 2.61 -33.89
CA ASP A 193 15.31 2.20 -34.17
C ASP A 193 14.36 2.72 -33.08
N CYS A 194 13.16 3.08 -33.50
CA CYS A 194 12.07 3.40 -32.58
C CYS A 194 11.65 2.13 -31.81
N PRO A 195 11.64 2.13 -30.46
CA PRO A 195 11.27 0.97 -29.67
C PRO A 195 9.82 0.54 -29.90
N GLN A 196 8.92 1.49 -30.15
CA GLN A 196 7.51 1.19 -30.44
C GLN A 196 7.36 0.43 -31.76
N CYS A 197 8.16 0.75 -32.78
CA CYS A 197 8.11 0.06 -34.08
C CYS A 197 8.49 -1.41 -33.99
N ILE A 198 9.30 -1.80 -33.00
CA ILE A 198 9.77 -3.18 -32.80
C ILE A 198 8.96 -3.92 -31.72
N MET A 199 8.52 -3.22 -30.68
CA MET A 199 7.91 -3.84 -29.51
C MET A 199 6.38 -3.90 -29.58
N THR A 200 5.71 -2.87 -30.11
CA THR A 200 4.24 -2.86 -30.26
C THR A 200 3.73 -4.02 -31.12
N PRO A 201 4.39 -4.41 -32.24
CA PRO A 201 4.01 -5.61 -32.98
C PRO A 201 4.08 -6.87 -32.12
N LYS A 202 5.15 -7.06 -31.33
CA LYS A 202 5.31 -8.23 -30.43
C LYS A 202 4.27 -8.27 -29.32
N MET A 203 3.88 -7.12 -28.78
CA MET A 203 2.79 -7.06 -27.79
C MET A 203 1.45 -7.43 -28.41
N THR A 204 1.18 -6.95 -29.62
CA THR A 204 -0.05 -7.27 -30.37
C THR A 204 -0.10 -8.75 -30.70
N GLU A 205 1.01 -9.30 -31.18
CA GLU A 205 1.19 -10.73 -31.45
C GLU A 205 0.92 -11.55 -30.18
N ALA A 206 1.54 -11.20 -29.05
CA ALA A 206 1.32 -11.88 -27.79
C ALA A 206 -0.15 -11.83 -27.32
N ALA A 207 -0.84 -10.71 -27.53
CA ALA A 207 -2.25 -10.57 -27.15
C ALA A 207 -3.23 -11.29 -28.08
N GLN A 208 -2.84 -11.56 -29.33
CA GLN A 208 -3.66 -12.27 -30.32
C GLN A 208 -3.33 -13.77 -30.36
N HIS A 209 -2.22 -14.19 -29.76
CA HIS A 209 -1.79 -15.57 -29.77
C HIS A 209 -2.72 -16.46 -28.92
N SER A 210 -3.27 -17.52 -29.52
CA SER A 210 -4.27 -18.38 -28.86
C SER A 210 -3.76 -19.10 -27.61
N ASN A 211 -2.45 -19.35 -27.55
CA ASN A 211 -1.80 -20.05 -26.45
C ASN A 211 -1.17 -19.10 -25.41
N ILE A 212 -1.38 -17.77 -25.51
CA ILE A 212 -0.85 -16.82 -24.52
C ILE A 212 -2.01 -16.20 -23.74
N HIS A 213 -1.97 -16.36 -22.42
CA HIS A 213 -2.92 -15.80 -21.47
C HIS A 213 -2.26 -14.64 -20.72
N ILE A 214 -2.53 -13.40 -21.14
CA ILE A 214 -2.00 -12.20 -20.48
C ILE A 214 -2.79 -11.93 -19.20
N MET A 215 -2.08 -11.93 -18.07
CA MET A 215 -2.59 -11.61 -16.75
C MET A 215 -1.95 -10.28 -16.31
N ALA A 216 -2.44 -9.16 -16.86
CA ALA A 216 -1.99 -7.82 -16.46
C ALA A 216 -2.62 -7.43 -15.10
N CYS A 217 -2.09 -6.39 -14.45
CA CYS A 217 -2.45 -6.06 -13.06
C CYS A 217 -2.26 -7.23 -12.07
N SER A 218 -1.36 -8.16 -12.33
CA SER A 218 -1.24 -9.42 -11.59
C SER A 218 0.16 -9.67 -11.05
N GLU A 219 0.25 -10.32 -9.89
CA GLU A 219 1.50 -10.68 -9.23
C GLU A 219 1.43 -12.10 -8.66
N ILE A 220 2.58 -12.73 -8.43
CA ILE A 220 2.65 -14.07 -7.83
C ILE A 220 2.48 -13.98 -6.32
N GLU A 221 1.46 -14.66 -5.79
CA GLU A 221 1.17 -14.73 -4.35
C GLU A 221 1.90 -15.91 -3.71
N GLU A 222 1.77 -17.11 -4.30
CA GLU A 222 2.30 -18.35 -3.74
C GLU A 222 2.70 -19.31 -4.88
N VAL A 223 3.80 -20.06 -4.69
CA VAL A 223 4.19 -21.15 -5.58
C VAL A 223 4.52 -22.39 -4.76
N SER A 224 3.92 -23.51 -5.15
CA SER A 224 4.16 -24.83 -4.59
C SER A 224 4.38 -25.86 -5.70
N GLY A 225 4.70 -27.10 -5.34
CA GLY A 225 5.02 -28.16 -6.30
C GLY A 225 6.49 -28.22 -6.66
N TYR A 226 6.79 -28.81 -7.82
CA TYR A 226 8.14 -29.17 -8.25
C TYR A 226 8.26 -29.08 -9.78
N ILE A 227 9.49 -29.25 -10.29
CA ILE A 227 9.76 -29.24 -11.74
C ILE A 227 8.73 -30.08 -12.52
N GLY A 228 8.11 -29.48 -13.53
CA GLY A 228 7.09 -30.12 -14.36
C GLY A 228 5.67 -30.08 -13.78
N ASN A 229 5.48 -29.75 -12.49
CA ASN A 229 4.16 -29.74 -11.82
C ASN A 229 4.15 -28.68 -10.69
N PHE A 230 4.20 -27.41 -11.06
CA PHE A 230 4.02 -26.29 -10.13
C PHE A 230 2.55 -25.90 -10.04
N GLU A 231 2.09 -25.61 -8.83
CA GLU A 231 0.81 -24.96 -8.57
C GLU A 231 1.08 -23.53 -8.11
N VAL A 232 0.52 -22.57 -8.83
CA VAL A 232 0.80 -21.14 -8.65
C VAL A 232 -0.49 -20.40 -8.34
N LYS A 233 -0.49 -19.64 -7.24
CA LYS A 233 -1.56 -18.68 -6.94
C LYS A 233 -1.15 -17.31 -7.46
N VAL A 234 -1.92 -16.80 -8.41
CA VAL A 234 -1.76 -15.47 -9.00
C VAL A 234 -2.76 -14.53 -8.36
N LYS A 235 -2.28 -13.46 -7.73
CA LYS A 235 -3.13 -12.39 -7.20
C LYS A 235 -3.33 -11.34 -8.28
N HIS A 236 -4.59 -11.11 -8.63
CA HIS A 236 -5.01 -10.04 -9.52
C HIS A 236 -5.41 -8.83 -8.70
N ARG A 237 -4.79 -7.68 -8.98
CA ARG A 237 -5.23 -6.39 -8.43
C ARG A 237 -6.40 -5.87 -9.23
N SER A 238 -7.42 -5.43 -8.52
CA SER A 238 -8.60 -4.83 -9.15
C SER A 238 -8.21 -3.60 -9.98
N PRO A 239 -8.50 -3.58 -11.29
CA PRO A 239 -8.40 -2.35 -12.08
C PRO A 239 -9.55 -1.38 -11.81
N PHE A 240 -10.52 -1.77 -10.96
CA PHE A 240 -11.80 -1.09 -10.70
C PHE A 240 -12.62 -0.76 -11.96
N ILE A 241 -12.33 -1.48 -13.04
CA ILE A 241 -13.00 -1.41 -14.33
C ILE A 241 -13.15 -2.85 -14.81
N ASP A 242 -14.37 -3.26 -15.14
CA ASP A 242 -14.62 -4.52 -15.82
C ASP A 242 -13.98 -4.47 -17.21
N TRP A 243 -12.84 -5.15 -17.34
CA TRP A 243 -12.08 -5.21 -18.59
C TRP A 243 -12.78 -6.00 -19.68
N VAL A 244 -13.78 -6.82 -19.38
CA VAL A 244 -14.61 -7.47 -20.40
C VAL A 244 -15.50 -6.44 -21.09
N LYS A 245 -16.11 -5.53 -20.33
CA LYS A 245 -16.98 -4.46 -20.85
C LYS A 245 -16.21 -3.25 -21.41
N CYS A 246 -15.04 -2.95 -20.87
CA CYS A 246 -14.26 -1.77 -21.25
C CYS A 246 -13.86 -1.81 -22.75
N ASN A 247 -14.16 -0.75 -23.49
CA ASN A 247 -13.80 -0.62 -24.92
C ASN A 247 -12.55 0.25 -25.15
N GLY A 248 -11.96 0.85 -24.10
CA GLY A 248 -10.77 1.69 -24.20
C GLY A 248 -10.99 3.09 -24.78
N CYS A 249 -12.20 3.66 -24.70
CA CYS A 249 -12.56 4.96 -25.30
C CYS A 249 -11.94 6.21 -24.65
N ALA A 250 -11.45 6.11 -23.40
CA ALA A 250 -10.89 7.19 -22.59
C ALA A 250 -11.86 8.22 -21.95
N ASP A 251 -13.18 8.13 -22.17
CA ASP A 251 -14.16 9.07 -21.60
C ASP A 251 -14.03 9.23 -20.07
N CYS A 252 -13.75 8.11 -19.38
CA CYS A 252 -13.52 8.10 -17.93
C CYS A 252 -12.32 8.95 -17.48
N ALA A 253 -11.27 9.04 -18.29
CA ALA A 253 -10.09 9.86 -18.02
C ALA A 253 -10.38 11.34 -18.31
N GLU A 254 -11.09 11.64 -19.39
CA GLU A 254 -11.44 13.02 -19.78
C GLU A 254 -12.24 13.75 -18.69
N VAL A 255 -13.22 13.08 -18.09
CA VAL A 255 -14.06 13.64 -17.02
C VAL A 255 -13.39 13.61 -15.65
N CYS A 256 -12.23 12.96 -15.50
CA CYS A 256 -11.58 12.79 -14.21
C CYS A 256 -11.00 14.11 -13.69
N PRO A 257 -11.46 14.62 -12.52
CA PRO A 257 -10.96 15.87 -11.96
C PRO A 257 -9.60 15.70 -11.24
N VAL A 258 -9.17 14.47 -10.99
CA VAL A 258 -7.94 14.17 -10.24
C VAL A 258 -6.75 14.10 -11.18
N ASN A 259 -5.70 14.87 -10.87
CA ASN A 259 -4.39 14.76 -11.51
C ASN A 259 -3.41 14.03 -10.59
N MET A 260 -2.55 13.21 -11.19
CA MET A 260 -1.49 12.45 -10.54
C MET A 260 -0.22 12.53 -11.39
N LYS A 261 0.96 12.34 -10.82
CA LYS A 261 2.19 12.23 -11.61
C LYS A 261 2.19 10.94 -12.43
N SER A 262 2.53 11.02 -13.71
CA SER A 262 2.65 9.86 -14.61
C SER A 262 3.91 9.06 -14.28
N GLU A 263 3.77 7.82 -13.82
CA GLU A 263 4.89 6.89 -13.65
C GLU A 263 5.51 6.51 -14.99
N TRP A 264 4.71 6.47 -16.05
CA TRP A 264 5.18 6.22 -17.41
C TRP A 264 6.14 7.32 -17.90
N ASP A 265 5.85 8.57 -17.55
CA ASP A 265 6.67 9.72 -17.91
C ASP A 265 7.65 10.14 -16.80
N GLU A 266 7.94 9.24 -15.85
CA GLU A 266 8.93 9.45 -14.78
C GLU A 266 8.67 10.74 -13.96
N GLY A 267 7.38 11.06 -13.76
CA GLY A 267 6.91 12.22 -13.02
C GLY A 267 6.97 13.57 -13.76
N LEU A 268 7.38 13.58 -15.03
CA LEU A 268 7.46 14.80 -15.85
C LEU A 268 6.10 15.27 -16.37
N ALA A 269 5.13 14.36 -16.45
CA ALA A 269 3.77 14.63 -16.92
C ALA A 269 2.75 14.38 -15.82
N LEU A 270 1.57 14.98 -15.97
CA LEU A 270 0.40 14.62 -15.19
C LEU A 270 -0.46 13.62 -15.97
N ARG A 271 -0.98 12.62 -15.28
CA ARG A 271 -2.05 11.73 -15.74
C ARG A 271 -3.28 11.87 -14.85
N LYS A 272 -4.35 11.20 -15.23
CA LYS A 272 -5.60 11.12 -14.46
C LYS A 272 -5.59 9.93 -13.50
N ALA A 273 -6.51 9.91 -12.54
CA ALA A 273 -6.70 8.73 -11.68
C ALA A 273 -7.30 7.55 -12.45
N ALA A 274 -8.25 7.80 -13.35
CA ALA A 274 -8.63 6.84 -14.40
C ALA A 274 -7.66 6.99 -15.57
N TYR A 275 -6.88 5.96 -15.89
CA TYR A 275 -5.81 6.08 -16.87
C TYR A 275 -5.53 4.78 -17.61
N ARG A 276 -4.83 4.92 -18.74
CA ARG A 276 -4.12 3.87 -19.44
C ARG A 276 -2.64 4.27 -19.48
N PRO A 277 -1.67 3.37 -19.26
CA PRO A 277 -0.27 3.76 -19.10
C PRO A 277 0.31 4.55 -20.28
N PHE A 278 -0.02 4.15 -21.51
CA PHE A 278 0.36 4.82 -22.76
C PHE A 278 -0.63 4.43 -23.87
N GLU A 279 -0.58 5.11 -25.01
CA GLU A 279 -1.57 4.96 -26.09
C GLU A 279 -1.63 3.54 -26.69
N GLN A 280 -0.47 2.90 -26.87
CA GLN A 280 -0.35 1.55 -27.44
C GLN A 280 -0.37 0.44 -26.39
N ALA A 281 -0.89 0.71 -25.20
CA ALA A 281 -0.91 -0.26 -24.10
C ALA A 281 -1.67 -1.53 -24.49
N VAL A 282 -1.16 -2.67 -24.01
CA VAL A 282 -1.73 -4.00 -24.22
C VAL A 282 -1.82 -4.72 -22.87
N PRO A 283 -3.02 -5.10 -22.39
CA PRO A 283 -4.32 -4.88 -23.03
C PRO A 283 -4.68 -3.40 -23.20
N ASN A 284 -5.43 -3.08 -24.25
CA ASN A 284 -5.94 -1.72 -24.46
C ASN A 284 -7.15 -1.47 -23.53
N LYS A 285 -6.87 -1.30 -22.23
CA LYS A 285 -7.86 -1.15 -21.16
C LYS A 285 -7.44 -0.04 -20.21
N PHE A 286 -8.42 0.63 -19.61
CA PHE A 286 -8.20 1.63 -18.56
C PHE A 286 -8.22 0.95 -17.18
N THR A 287 -7.60 1.61 -16.21
CA THR A 287 -7.64 1.25 -14.79
C THR A 287 -7.87 2.50 -13.94
N ILE A 288 -8.32 2.35 -12.71
CA ILE A 288 -8.45 3.45 -11.74
C ILE A 288 -7.42 3.27 -10.63
N ASP A 289 -6.64 4.30 -10.38
CA ASP A 289 -5.66 4.32 -9.29
C ASP A 289 -6.30 4.79 -7.97
N LYS A 290 -6.43 3.87 -7.01
CA LYS A 290 -6.83 4.16 -5.63
C LYS A 290 -5.63 3.94 -4.70
N GLN A 291 -5.24 4.99 -3.97
CA GLN A 291 -4.12 4.93 -3.02
C GLN A 291 -4.56 4.52 -1.61
N GLY A 292 -5.88 4.57 -1.33
CA GLY A 292 -6.48 4.16 -0.07
C GLY A 292 -7.48 5.17 0.47
N GLU A 293 -7.83 5.04 1.74
CA GLU A 293 -8.83 5.85 2.42
C GLU A 293 -8.29 7.26 2.73
N PRO A 294 -8.89 8.36 2.22
CA PRO A 294 -8.39 9.70 2.44
C PRO A 294 -8.68 10.21 3.87
N PRO A 295 -7.78 11.00 4.50
CA PRO A 295 -7.92 11.46 5.88
C PRO A 295 -9.21 12.24 6.16
N CYS A 296 -9.71 13.00 5.18
CA CYS A 296 -10.93 13.79 5.33
C CYS A 296 -12.20 12.94 5.45
N ARG A 297 -12.22 11.73 4.86
CA ARG A 297 -13.32 10.77 4.94
C ARG A 297 -13.18 9.89 6.19
N ALA A 298 -11.97 9.40 6.46
CA ALA A 298 -11.62 8.66 7.68
C ALA A 298 -11.98 9.44 8.97
N ALA A 299 -11.67 10.74 9.03
CA ALA A 299 -11.93 11.58 10.20
C ALA A 299 -13.40 11.98 10.38
N CYS A 300 -14.26 11.74 9.38
CA CYS A 300 -15.66 12.11 9.46
C CYS A 300 -16.46 11.06 10.24
N PRO A 301 -17.16 11.38 11.34
CA PRO A 301 -17.90 10.40 12.13
C PRO A 301 -19.02 9.66 11.37
N VAL A 302 -19.59 10.31 10.35
CA VAL A 302 -20.59 9.72 9.42
C VAL A 302 -19.94 9.20 8.12
N HIS A 303 -18.62 9.34 7.98
CA HIS A 303 -17.80 8.84 6.88
C HIS A 303 -18.18 9.38 5.48
N LEU A 304 -18.46 10.69 5.39
CA LEU A 304 -18.77 11.34 4.11
C LEU A 304 -17.57 11.34 3.16
N ASN A 305 -17.81 11.09 1.87
CA ASN A 305 -16.79 11.17 0.82
C ASN A 305 -16.42 12.63 0.46
N ALA A 306 -15.71 13.30 1.39
CA ALA A 306 -15.22 14.65 1.17
C ALA A 306 -14.28 14.79 -0.02
N HIS A 307 -13.42 13.80 -0.26
CA HIS A 307 -12.54 13.80 -1.40
C HIS A 307 -13.32 13.83 -2.72
N GLY A 308 -14.41 13.05 -2.83
CA GLY A 308 -15.28 12.98 -4.01
C GLY A 308 -16.06 14.26 -4.28
N TYR A 309 -16.82 14.78 -3.32
CA TYR A 309 -17.64 15.97 -3.57
C TYR A 309 -16.81 17.24 -3.75
N VAL A 310 -15.63 17.34 -3.12
CA VAL A 310 -14.66 18.41 -3.37
C VAL A 310 -14.07 18.30 -4.78
N ALA A 311 -13.83 17.09 -5.28
CA ALA A 311 -13.35 16.90 -6.65
C ALA A 311 -14.43 17.20 -7.70
N ALA A 312 -15.70 16.89 -7.42
CA ALA A 312 -16.81 17.18 -8.33
C ALA A 312 -17.12 18.70 -8.41
N ILE A 313 -17.12 19.41 -7.28
CA ILE A 313 -17.36 20.87 -7.27
C ILE A 313 -16.21 21.66 -7.94
N SER A 314 -14.96 21.17 -7.90
CA SER A 314 -13.83 21.85 -8.54
C SER A 314 -13.93 21.92 -10.08
N VAL A 315 -14.79 21.10 -10.68
CA VAL A 315 -15.12 21.06 -12.12
C VAL A 315 -16.58 21.42 -12.42
N GLY A 316 -17.29 22.04 -11.46
CA GLY A 316 -18.66 22.53 -11.67
C GLY A 316 -19.77 21.47 -11.68
N LYS A 317 -19.50 20.25 -11.19
CA LYS A 317 -20.48 19.15 -11.17
C LYS A 317 -21.24 19.11 -9.84
N TYR A 318 -22.09 20.12 -9.61
CA TYR A 318 -22.77 20.34 -8.32
C TYR A 318 -23.78 19.26 -7.94
N GLU A 319 -24.60 18.81 -8.89
CA GLU A 319 -25.57 17.73 -8.65
C GLU A 319 -24.87 16.45 -8.23
N GLN A 320 -23.79 16.09 -8.92
CA GLN A 320 -22.98 14.93 -8.54
C GLN A 320 -22.39 15.11 -7.14
N ALA A 321 -21.79 16.27 -6.85
CA ALA A 321 -21.21 16.57 -5.54
C ALA A 321 -22.23 16.43 -4.40
N LEU A 322 -23.46 16.93 -4.60
CA LEU A 322 -24.52 16.83 -3.61
C LEU A 322 -25.08 15.40 -3.50
N SER A 323 -25.19 14.68 -4.62
CA SER A 323 -25.58 13.27 -4.66
C SER A 323 -24.64 12.37 -3.83
N LEU A 324 -23.32 12.63 -3.89
CA LEU A 324 -22.34 11.91 -3.05
C LEU A 324 -22.61 12.10 -1.54
N ILE A 325 -23.14 13.27 -1.14
CA ILE A 325 -23.47 13.56 0.26
C ILE A 325 -24.83 12.94 0.63
N ARG A 326 -25.87 13.23 -0.16
CA ARG A 326 -27.25 12.88 0.18
C ARG A 326 -27.63 11.47 -0.21
N ASN A 327 -27.35 11.06 -1.44
CA ASN A 327 -27.85 9.80 -1.98
C ASN A 327 -26.90 8.66 -1.61
N GLU A 328 -25.62 8.77 -2.00
CA GLU A 328 -24.63 7.72 -1.76
C GLU A 328 -24.28 7.60 -0.28
N ALA A 329 -23.89 8.70 0.36
CA ALA A 329 -23.56 8.69 1.78
C ALA A 329 -24.80 8.73 2.69
N ARG A 330 -26.03 8.85 2.16
CA ARG A 330 -27.28 8.82 2.95
C ARG A 330 -27.29 9.86 4.07
N PHE A 331 -26.81 11.06 3.80
CA PHE A 331 -26.69 12.13 4.80
C PHE A 331 -27.55 13.34 4.40
N PRO A 332 -28.70 13.56 5.05
CA PRO A 332 -29.65 14.61 4.63
C PRO A 332 -29.18 16.04 4.97
N PHE A 333 -28.23 16.18 5.89
CA PHE A 333 -27.92 17.44 6.58
C PHE A 333 -26.78 18.25 5.93
N ALA A 334 -26.75 18.38 4.60
CA ALA A 334 -25.66 19.07 3.91
C ALA A 334 -25.53 20.55 4.32
N GLY A 335 -26.66 21.27 4.33
CA GLY A 335 -26.75 22.68 4.68
C GLY A 335 -26.55 22.94 6.17
N VAL A 336 -27.09 22.08 7.04
CA VAL A 336 -26.82 22.11 8.49
C VAL A 336 -25.33 21.86 8.76
N ALA A 337 -24.75 20.78 8.22
CA ALA A 337 -23.33 20.48 8.41
C ALA A 337 -22.42 21.58 7.85
N GLY A 338 -22.83 22.23 6.76
CA GLY A 338 -22.12 23.36 6.20
C GLY A 338 -22.06 24.59 7.11
N ARG A 339 -22.98 24.70 8.08
CA ARG A 339 -23.11 25.85 8.97
C ARG A 339 -22.61 25.61 10.39
N ILE A 340 -22.72 24.40 10.92
CA ILE A 340 -22.45 24.17 12.36
C ILE A 340 -21.48 23.01 12.66
N CYS A 341 -20.96 22.32 11.64
CA CYS A 341 -20.05 21.20 11.86
C CYS A 341 -18.70 21.67 12.42
N THR A 342 -18.16 20.92 13.39
CA THR A 342 -16.80 21.09 13.95
C THR A 342 -15.68 20.64 13.01
N HIS A 343 -16.03 20.21 11.79
CA HIS A 343 -15.13 20.01 10.66
C HIS A 343 -13.85 19.16 10.94
N PRO A 344 -13.95 17.97 11.56
CA PRO A 344 -12.78 17.09 11.78
C PRO A 344 -12.08 16.70 10.47
N CYS A 345 -12.83 16.64 9.37
CA CYS A 345 -12.31 16.45 8.02
C CYS A 345 -11.31 17.54 7.56
N GLN A 346 -11.48 18.79 8.02
CA GLN A 346 -10.57 19.89 7.74
C GLN A 346 -9.34 19.83 8.64
N GLU A 347 -9.51 19.49 9.92
CA GLU A 347 -8.41 19.30 10.87
C GLU A 347 -7.45 18.18 10.43
N ALA A 348 -8.00 17.11 9.85
CA ALA A 348 -7.21 16.00 9.29
C ALA A 348 -6.63 16.29 7.89
N CYS A 349 -6.97 17.42 7.27
CA CYS A 349 -6.62 17.69 5.87
C CYS A 349 -5.12 17.88 5.67
N LYS A 350 -4.51 17.09 4.77
CA LYS A 350 -3.08 17.15 4.44
C LYS A 350 -2.62 18.41 3.72
N ARG A 351 -3.54 19.22 3.20
CA ARG A 351 -3.22 20.54 2.63
C ARG A 351 -2.52 21.46 3.65
N GLN A 352 -2.77 21.27 4.94
CA GLN A 352 -2.12 22.03 6.01
C GLN A 352 -0.60 21.88 6.01
N GLU A 353 -0.07 20.77 5.50
CA GLU A 353 1.38 20.58 5.40
C GLU A 353 2.02 21.35 4.23
N VAL A 354 1.20 21.98 3.35
CA VAL A 354 1.66 22.81 2.22
C VAL A 354 1.62 24.28 2.60
N ASP A 355 0.48 24.77 3.09
CA ASP A 355 0.24 26.21 3.32
C ASP A 355 -0.35 26.52 4.72
N SER A 356 -0.25 25.59 5.69
CA SER A 356 -0.83 25.70 7.03
C SER A 356 -2.35 25.92 7.07
N ASN A 357 -3.06 25.69 5.95
CA ASN A 357 -4.50 25.82 5.85
C ASN A 357 -5.14 24.54 5.29
N SER A 358 -6.43 24.32 5.58
CA SER A 358 -7.18 23.21 5.02
C SER A 358 -7.92 23.59 3.73
N VAL A 359 -8.47 22.59 3.04
CA VAL A 359 -9.56 22.80 2.09
C VAL A 359 -10.83 23.20 2.86
N THR A 360 -11.68 24.04 2.25
CA THR A 360 -12.91 24.59 2.87
C THR A 360 -14.10 23.61 2.83
N ILE A 361 -13.87 22.38 3.28
CA ILE A 361 -14.81 21.24 3.16
C ILE A 361 -16.17 21.52 3.82
N ARG A 362 -16.21 22.25 4.95
CA ARG A 362 -17.44 22.68 5.62
C ARG A 362 -18.25 23.59 4.69
N HIS A 363 -17.65 24.66 4.20
CA HIS A 363 -18.35 25.65 3.39
C HIS A 363 -18.74 25.15 2.01
N ILE A 364 -18.02 24.17 1.45
CA ILE A 364 -18.44 23.45 0.22
C ILE A 364 -19.80 22.80 0.41
N LYS A 365 -20.05 22.13 1.55
CA LYS A 365 -21.36 21.51 1.83
C LYS A 365 -22.46 22.56 1.95
N ARG A 366 -22.16 23.68 2.63
CA ARG A 366 -23.09 24.81 2.73
C ARG A 366 -23.47 25.31 1.34
N TRP A 367 -22.46 25.62 0.53
CA TRP A 367 -22.66 26.20 -0.79
C TRP A 367 -23.49 25.29 -1.68
N LEU A 368 -23.23 23.97 -1.67
CA LEU A 368 -24.03 23.00 -2.44
C LEU A 368 -25.50 22.97 -2.01
N ALA A 369 -25.78 23.01 -0.71
CA ALA A 369 -27.15 23.04 -0.20
C ALA A 369 -27.86 24.38 -0.53
N ASP A 370 -27.14 25.50 -0.42
CA ASP A 370 -27.68 26.82 -0.75
C ASP A 370 -27.94 26.95 -2.26
N TRP A 371 -27.02 26.44 -3.09
CA TRP A 371 -27.14 26.35 -4.55
C TRP A 371 -28.39 25.54 -4.94
N GLU A 372 -28.58 24.37 -4.35
CA GLU A 372 -29.73 23.52 -4.65
C GLU A 372 -31.05 24.25 -4.34
N LEU A 373 -31.17 24.87 -3.16
CA LEU A 373 -32.38 25.61 -2.81
C LEU A 373 -32.62 26.81 -3.71
N LYS A 374 -31.56 27.45 -4.20
CA LYS A 374 -31.65 28.58 -5.13
C LYS A 374 -32.10 28.12 -6.52
N GLU A 375 -31.52 27.05 -7.05
CA GLU A 375 -31.77 26.58 -8.43
C GLU A 375 -33.04 25.70 -8.53
N LYS A 376 -33.32 24.88 -7.51
CA LYS A 376 -34.43 23.90 -7.52
C LYS A 376 -35.61 24.31 -6.64
N GLY A 377 -35.45 25.27 -5.74
CA GLY A 377 -36.50 25.74 -4.81
C GLY A 377 -36.74 24.83 -3.59
N GLU A 378 -36.44 23.54 -3.71
CA GLU A 378 -36.54 22.54 -2.64
C GLU A 378 -35.30 21.66 -2.54
N ALA A 379 -35.13 21.05 -1.36
CA ALA A 379 -34.10 20.04 -1.14
C ALA A 379 -34.60 18.68 -1.62
N SER A 380 -33.74 17.90 -2.28
CA SER A 380 -34.04 16.53 -2.68
C SER A 380 -33.02 15.52 -2.18
N MET A 381 -33.49 14.28 -2.02
CA MET A 381 -32.70 13.13 -1.61
C MET A 381 -33.36 11.89 -2.20
N GLU A 382 -32.64 11.17 -3.04
CA GLU A 382 -33.12 9.99 -3.76
C GLU A 382 -32.27 8.79 -3.35
N ILE A 383 -32.86 7.91 -2.55
CA ILE A 383 -32.22 6.68 -2.10
C ILE A 383 -33.09 5.51 -2.54
N GLU A 384 -32.47 4.51 -3.15
CA GLU A 384 -33.14 3.24 -3.41
C GLU A 384 -33.33 2.48 -2.09
N ILE A 385 -34.60 2.23 -1.77
CA ILE A 385 -35.01 1.55 -0.55
C ILE A 385 -35.08 0.06 -0.83
N GLU A 386 -34.43 -0.74 0.01
CA GLU A 386 -34.47 -2.20 -0.09
C GLU A 386 -35.89 -2.75 0.14
N SER A 387 -36.11 -3.99 -0.29
CA SER A 387 -37.41 -4.65 -0.12
C SER A 387 -37.85 -4.64 1.35
N PRO A 388 -39.15 -4.48 1.65
CA PRO A 388 -39.63 -4.42 3.02
C PRO A 388 -39.17 -5.63 3.85
N SER A 389 -38.41 -5.38 4.90
CA SER A 389 -37.86 -6.40 5.81
C SER A 389 -38.93 -7.04 6.71
N GLY A 390 -40.08 -6.37 6.86
CA GLY A 390 -41.13 -6.73 7.84
C GLY A 390 -40.81 -6.36 9.29
N GLN A 391 -39.60 -5.86 9.57
CA GLN A 391 -39.14 -5.48 10.90
C GLN A 391 -39.53 -4.03 11.25
N LYS A 392 -39.87 -3.80 12.52
CA LYS A 392 -40.29 -2.51 13.07
C LYS A 392 -39.25 -1.98 14.03
N VAL A 393 -38.82 -0.74 13.82
CA VAL A 393 -37.85 -0.06 14.69
C VAL A 393 -38.42 1.24 15.25
N ALA A 394 -38.36 1.38 16.57
CA ALA A 394 -38.68 2.63 17.24
C ALA A 394 -37.41 3.44 17.51
N ILE A 395 -37.45 4.73 17.21
CA ILE A 395 -36.39 5.69 17.55
C ILE A 395 -36.97 6.70 18.52
N VAL A 396 -36.29 6.94 19.64
CA VAL A 396 -36.68 7.94 20.62
C VAL A 396 -35.73 9.13 20.51
N GLY A 397 -36.27 10.26 20.04
CA GLY A 397 -35.53 11.49 19.77
C GLY A 397 -35.29 11.73 18.27
N ALA A 398 -35.81 12.83 17.76
CA ALA A 398 -35.66 13.38 16.42
C ALA A 398 -34.52 14.41 16.33
N GLY A 399 -33.45 14.18 17.10
CA GLY A 399 -32.18 14.91 16.96
C GLY A 399 -31.29 14.33 15.85
N PRO A 400 -30.06 14.84 15.67
CA PRO A 400 -29.14 14.40 14.60
C PRO A 400 -28.90 12.89 14.58
N GLY A 401 -28.69 12.27 15.74
CA GLY A 401 -28.48 10.82 15.84
C GLY A 401 -29.70 10.01 15.46
N GLY A 402 -30.87 10.36 15.99
CA GLY A 402 -32.11 9.64 15.66
C GLY A 402 -32.54 9.81 14.21
N LEU A 403 -32.43 11.02 13.65
CA LEU A 403 -32.75 11.26 12.25
C LEU A 403 -31.78 10.54 11.30
N GLN A 404 -30.47 10.53 11.60
CA GLN A 404 -29.50 9.79 10.79
C GLN A 404 -29.75 8.27 10.86
N ALA A 405 -30.00 7.73 12.06
CA ALA A 405 -30.35 6.32 12.23
C ALA A 405 -31.61 5.95 11.44
N ALA A 406 -32.61 6.84 11.43
CA ALA A 406 -33.85 6.63 10.71
C ALA A 406 -33.64 6.48 9.20
N VAL A 407 -32.80 7.32 8.60
CA VAL A 407 -32.46 7.23 7.17
C VAL A 407 -31.80 5.89 6.85
N ASP A 408 -30.77 5.49 7.62
CA ASP A 408 -30.01 4.28 7.36
C ASP A 408 -30.84 2.99 7.57
N LEU A 409 -31.69 2.96 8.59
CA LEU A 409 -32.63 1.85 8.85
C LEU A 409 -33.73 1.79 7.79
N ARG A 410 -34.26 2.95 7.38
CA ARG A 410 -35.30 3.02 6.35
C ARG A 410 -34.78 2.52 5.00
N LYS A 411 -33.54 2.88 4.63
CA LYS A 411 -32.85 2.37 3.43
C LYS A 411 -32.80 0.84 3.42
N SER A 412 -32.59 0.21 4.57
CA SER A 412 -32.51 -1.25 4.73
C SER A 412 -33.89 -1.94 4.76
N GLY A 413 -34.95 -1.24 4.35
CA GLY A 413 -36.30 -1.79 4.23
C GLY A 413 -37.06 -1.93 5.55
N HIS A 414 -36.60 -1.36 6.67
CA HIS A 414 -37.31 -1.40 7.95
C HIS A 414 -38.45 -0.36 8.02
N GLU A 415 -39.50 -0.69 8.78
CA GLU A 415 -40.53 0.26 9.17
C GLU A 415 -40.05 1.06 10.39
N VAL A 416 -39.77 2.36 10.18
CA VAL A 416 -39.18 3.23 11.21
C VAL A 416 -40.20 4.24 11.72
N THR A 417 -40.34 4.32 13.04
CA THR A 417 -41.14 5.35 13.72
C THR A 417 -40.29 6.13 14.72
N ILE A 418 -40.24 7.46 14.58
CA ILE A 418 -39.56 8.36 15.51
C ILE A 418 -40.59 8.97 16.47
N TYR A 419 -40.36 8.82 17.76
CA TYR A 419 -41.11 9.45 18.84
C TYR A 419 -40.27 10.59 19.43
N ASP A 420 -40.82 11.80 19.50
CA ASP A 420 -40.13 12.96 20.08
C ASP A 420 -41.08 13.77 20.98
N ALA A 421 -40.52 14.34 22.06
CA ALA A 421 -41.26 15.18 22.99
C ALA A 421 -41.58 16.58 22.42
N GLN A 422 -40.86 17.03 21.40
CA GLN A 422 -41.08 18.29 20.70
C GLN A 422 -42.12 18.15 19.59
N ASP A 423 -42.72 19.27 19.19
CA ASP A 423 -43.69 19.34 18.08
C ASP A 423 -43.02 19.23 16.70
N LYS A 424 -41.72 19.51 16.62
CA LYS A 424 -40.92 19.55 15.40
C LYS A 424 -39.59 18.79 15.54
N PRO A 425 -39.09 18.19 14.45
CA PRO A 425 -37.81 17.50 14.43
C PRO A 425 -36.63 18.47 14.42
N GLY A 426 -35.47 18.01 14.86
CA GLY A 426 -34.20 18.76 14.89
C GLY A 426 -33.52 18.74 16.26
N GLY A 427 -34.25 18.43 17.33
CA GLY A 427 -33.71 18.32 18.69
C GLY A 427 -32.94 19.58 19.12
N MET A 428 -31.72 19.42 19.64
CA MET A 428 -30.83 20.52 20.02
C MET A 428 -30.51 21.49 18.87
N LEU A 429 -30.58 21.08 17.61
CA LEU A 429 -30.41 22.00 16.48
C LEU A 429 -31.54 23.02 16.39
N LEU A 430 -32.75 22.58 16.76
CA LEU A 430 -33.94 23.41 16.75
C LEU A 430 -33.96 24.34 17.96
N THR A 431 -33.65 23.83 19.15
CA THR A 431 -33.79 24.59 20.40
C THR A 431 -32.51 25.32 20.84
N GLY A 432 -31.34 24.74 20.62
CA GLY A 432 -30.07 25.21 21.18
C GLY A 432 -29.22 26.09 20.27
N ILE A 433 -29.42 26.07 18.94
CA ILE A 433 -28.56 26.84 18.01
C ILE A 433 -29.31 28.06 17.47
N PRO A 434 -28.82 29.30 17.63
CA PRO A 434 -29.50 30.49 17.13
C PRO A 434 -29.65 30.57 15.60
N ALA A 435 -30.67 31.28 15.13
CA ALA A 435 -30.97 31.47 13.70
C ALA A 435 -29.83 32.16 12.90
N PHE A 436 -29.03 33.00 13.56
CA PHE A 436 -27.88 33.67 12.93
C PHE A 436 -26.71 32.74 12.59
N ARG A 437 -26.71 31.50 13.13
CA ARG A 437 -25.79 30.42 12.77
C ARG A 437 -26.48 29.33 11.96
N LEU A 438 -27.68 28.93 12.37
CA LEU A 438 -28.46 27.90 11.71
C LEU A 438 -29.89 28.40 11.43
N PRO A 439 -30.16 28.89 10.22
CA PRO A 439 -31.51 29.29 9.82
C PRO A 439 -32.50 28.13 9.96
N LYS A 440 -33.61 28.37 10.64
CA LYS A 440 -34.59 27.32 11.00
C LYS A 440 -35.32 26.74 9.79
N ASN A 441 -35.46 27.53 8.72
CA ASN A 441 -35.99 27.08 7.45
C ASN A 441 -35.08 26.04 6.77
N ILE A 442 -33.75 26.18 6.87
CA ILE A 442 -32.79 25.21 6.33
C ILE A 442 -32.90 23.88 7.09
N LEU A 443 -32.89 23.94 8.44
CA LEU A 443 -33.08 22.77 9.28
C LEU A 443 -34.41 22.05 8.97
N ALA A 444 -35.51 22.80 8.87
CA ALA A 444 -36.82 22.23 8.56
C ALA A 444 -36.84 21.50 7.21
N LYS A 445 -36.29 22.11 6.16
CA LYS A 445 -36.22 21.50 4.82
C LYS A 445 -35.37 20.21 4.81
N GLU A 446 -34.24 20.18 5.52
CA GLU A 446 -33.39 18.98 5.57
C GLU A 446 -33.96 17.87 6.47
N CYS A 447 -34.66 18.22 7.55
CA CYS A 447 -35.43 17.25 8.33
C CYS A 447 -36.57 16.63 7.50
N GLU A 448 -37.22 17.42 6.63
CA GLU A 448 -38.31 16.95 5.77
C GLU A 448 -37.87 15.81 4.84
N LEU A 449 -36.61 15.81 4.38
CA LEU A 449 -36.04 14.74 3.55
C LEU A 449 -36.18 13.37 4.21
N VAL A 450 -35.99 13.28 5.53
CA VAL A 450 -36.09 12.03 6.28
C VAL A 450 -37.52 11.46 6.23
N PHE A 451 -38.53 12.32 6.34
CA PHE A 451 -39.93 11.89 6.32
C PHE A 451 -40.43 11.61 4.91
N LYS A 452 -39.89 12.28 3.88
CA LYS A 452 -40.14 11.95 2.47
C LYS A 452 -39.73 10.51 2.11
N LEU A 453 -38.80 9.90 2.86
CA LEU A 453 -38.43 8.47 2.71
C LEU A 453 -39.47 7.50 3.32
N GLY A 454 -40.53 8.00 3.96
CA GLY A 454 -41.58 7.18 4.60
C GLY A 454 -41.31 6.83 6.06
N VAL A 455 -40.40 7.53 6.73
CA VAL A 455 -40.23 7.46 8.19
C VAL A 455 -41.43 8.14 8.86
N LYS A 456 -42.04 7.47 9.85
CA LYS A 456 -43.17 8.06 10.61
C LYS A 456 -42.65 8.93 11.74
N PHE A 457 -43.26 10.10 11.91
CA PHE A 457 -42.96 11.02 13.01
C PHE A 457 -44.16 11.14 13.95
N VAL A 458 -43.92 10.91 15.24
CA VAL A 458 -44.92 11.04 16.30
C VAL A 458 -44.45 12.14 17.25
N PRO A 459 -44.88 13.41 17.03
CA PRO A 459 -44.49 14.55 17.85
C PRO A 459 -45.20 14.54 19.21
N ASN A 460 -44.77 15.44 20.10
CA ASN A 460 -45.39 15.67 21.42
C ASN A 460 -45.60 14.38 22.24
N THR A 461 -44.65 13.44 22.14
CA THR A 461 -44.70 12.15 22.82
C THR A 461 -43.47 11.98 23.70
N ARG A 462 -43.64 12.20 25.00
CA ARG A 462 -42.61 12.03 26.01
C ARG A 462 -42.61 10.60 26.55
N ILE A 463 -41.51 9.90 26.34
CA ILE A 463 -41.34 8.54 26.87
C ILE A 463 -41.29 8.59 28.40
N GLY A 464 -42.03 7.70 29.05
CA GLY A 464 -42.21 7.66 30.50
C GLY A 464 -43.49 8.36 30.98
N GLU A 465 -44.03 9.31 30.21
CA GLU A 465 -45.28 10.02 30.52
C GLU A 465 -46.42 9.61 29.58
N ASP A 466 -46.26 9.80 28.27
CA ASP A 466 -47.28 9.51 27.27
C ASP A 466 -47.26 8.04 26.82
N ILE A 467 -46.07 7.44 26.78
CA ILE A 467 -45.86 6.03 26.46
C ILE A 467 -44.67 5.48 27.26
N SER A 468 -44.84 4.31 27.89
CA SER A 468 -43.75 3.65 28.61
C SER A 468 -42.69 3.09 27.65
N LEU A 469 -41.42 3.13 28.04
CA LEU A 469 -40.33 2.51 27.28
C LEU A 469 -40.56 1.00 27.06
N LYS A 470 -41.02 0.27 28.08
CA LYS A 470 -41.39 -1.15 27.99
C LYS A 470 -42.33 -1.47 26.84
N LYS A 471 -43.41 -0.69 26.68
CA LYS A 471 -44.35 -0.85 25.57
C LYS A 471 -43.68 -0.69 24.20
N LEU A 472 -42.71 0.22 24.05
CA LEU A 472 -41.96 0.36 22.80
C LEU A 472 -41.08 -0.86 22.53
N ILE A 473 -40.40 -1.38 23.55
CA ILE A 473 -39.56 -2.60 23.47
C ILE A 473 -40.42 -3.82 23.11
N ASP A 474 -41.63 -3.92 23.67
CA ASP A 474 -42.53 -5.04 23.42
C ASP A 474 -43.18 -4.99 22.03
N SER A 475 -43.43 -3.78 21.49
CA SER A 475 -44.14 -3.59 20.22
C SER A 475 -43.25 -3.41 18.99
N HIS A 476 -41.93 -3.38 19.16
CA HIS A 476 -40.95 -3.22 18.08
C HIS A 476 -39.86 -4.30 18.17
N ASP A 477 -39.22 -4.58 17.04
CA ASP A 477 -38.15 -5.57 16.96
C ASP A 477 -36.83 -5.00 17.49
N ALA A 478 -36.63 -3.69 17.37
CA ALA A 478 -35.52 -2.94 17.97
C ALA A 478 -35.93 -1.53 18.42
N VAL A 479 -35.22 -0.97 19.41
CA VAL A 479 -35.39 0.41 19.89
C VAL A 479 -34.04 1.13 19.91
N PHE A 480 -34.00 2.36 19.39
CA PHE A 480 -32.84 3.24 19.47
C PHE A 480 -33.13 4.47 20.32
N LEU A 481 -32.36 4.67 21.39
CA LEU A 481 -32.47 5.81 22.31
C LEU A 481 -31.46 6.91 21.95
N ALA A 482 -31.97 8.04 21.44
CA ALA A 482 -31.21 9.22 21.03
C ALA A 482 -31.81 10.51 21.62
N VAL A 483 -32.10 10.47 22.92
CA VAL A 483 -32.89 11.51 23.63
C VAL A 483 -32.14 12.82 23.89
N GLY A 484 -30.85 12.90 23.58
CA GLY A 484 -30.03 14.10 23.80
C GLY A 484 -29.80 14.44 25.27
N ALA A 485 -29.21 15.61 25.52
CA ALA A 485 -28.96 16.14 26.87
C ALA A 485 -29.60 17.52 27.03
N TYR A 486 -30.82 17.56 27.59
CA TYR A 486 -31.62 18.79 27.75
C TYR A 486 -31.61 19.34 29.17
N LYS A 487 -31.20 18.55 30.17
CA LYS A 487 -31.25 18.95 31.58
C LYS A 487 -30.05 19.81 31.93
N GLU A 488 -30.29 21.08 32.24
CA GLU A 488 -29.23 22.03 32.56
C GLU A 488 -28.61 21.75 33.95
N GLY A 489 -27.29 21.92 34.03
CA GLY A 489 -26.55 21.83 35.28
C GLY A 489 -26.85 23.00 36.22
N LYS A 490 -26.79 22.73 37.52
CA LYS A 490 -26.85 23.74 38.58
C LYS A 490 -25.46 23.98 39.18
N MET A 491 -25.13 25.23 39.50
CA MET A 491 -23.91 25.60 40.22
C MET A 491 -23.96 25.16 41.68
N GLY A 492 -25.14 25.10 42.29
CA GLY A 492 -25.30 24.74 43.70
C GLY A 492 -24.79 25.81 44.66
N ILE A 493 -24.82 27.09 44.25
CA ILE A 493 -24.37 28.24 45.03
C ILE A 493 -25.56 29.09 45.51
N PRO A 494 -25.42 29.86 46.61
CA PRO A 494 -26.56 30.61 47.15
C PRO A 494 -27.09 31.65 46.16
N GLY A 495 -28.42 31.76 46.07
CA GLY A 495 -29.12 32.72 45.20
C GLY A 495 -29.41 32.24 43.78
N GLU A 496 -29.19 30.96 43.48
CA GLU A 496 -29.44 30.37 42.15
C GLU A 496 -30.93 30.36 41.74
N ASP A 497 -31.86 30.45 42.70
CA ASP A 497 -33.31 30.52 42.44
C ASP A 497 -33.84 31.97 42.31
N LEU A 498 -32.96 32.99 42.22
CA LEU A 498 -33.37 34.39 42.06
C LEU A 498 -33.94 34.65 40.66
N ASP A 499 -34.96 35.50 40.57
CA ASP A 499 -35.48 36.01 39.30
C ASP A 499 -34.37 36.81 38.59
N GLY A 500 -34.02 36.40 37.38
CA GLY A 500 -32.85 36.88 36.63
C GLY A 500 -31.69 35.87 36.53
N VAL A 501 -31.69 34.78 37.31
CA VAL A 501 -30.75 33.65 37.11
C VAL A 501 -31.48 32.54 36.36
N GLY A 502 -30.96 32.13 35.21
CA GLY A 502 -31.61 31.14 34.34
C GLY A 502 -30.64 30.23 33.61
N GLY A 503 -31.21 29.20 32.97
CA GLY A 503 -30.47 28.31 32.10
C GLY A 503 -30.20 28.92 30.72
N ALA A 504 -29.03 28.60 30.15
CA ALA A 504 -28.66 29.03 28.81
C ALA A 504 -29.49 28.34 27.72
N ILE A 505 -29.79 27.05 27.88
CA ILE A 505 -30.55 26.28 26.89
C ILE A 505 -32.02 26.73 26.87
N ASP A 506 -32.64 26.94 28.03
CA ASP A 506 -34.00 27.46 28.10
C ASP A 506 -34.13 28.85 27.45
N PHE A 507 -33.15 29.72 27.68
CA PHE A 507 -33.07 31.03 27.02
C PHE A 507 -32.95 30.91 25.50
N LEU A 508 -32.02 30.10 25.00
CA LEU A 508 -31.86 29.88 23.56
C LEU A 508 -33.11 29.24 22.93
N ALA A 509 -33.77 28.32 23.64
CA ALA A 509 -35.00 27.68 23.19
C ALA A 509 -36.15 28.70 23.04
N SER A 510 -36.30 29.64 23.97
CA SER A 510 -37.31 30.71 23.87
C SER A 510 -37.10 31.59 22.63
N ILE A 511 -35.86 32.04 22.38
CA ILE A 511 -35.50 32.82 21.19
C ILE A 511 -35.80 32.03 19.91
N ASN A 512 -35.43 30.75 19.87
CA ASN A 512 -35.64 29.90 18.71
C ASN A 512 -37.12 29.56 18.44
N LYS A 513 -38.00 29.70 19.44
CA LYS A 513 -39.46 29.65 19.26
C LYS A 513 -40.05 30.94 18.71
N GLY A 514 -39.24 31.99 18.55
CA GLY A 514 -39.67 33.32 18.12
C GLY A 514 -40.13 34.22 19.27
N GLU A 515 -39.85 33.84 20.52
CA GLU A 515 -40.12 34.68 21.68
C GLU A 515 -39.02 35.76 21.80
N THR A 516 -39.33 36.87 22.45
CA THR A 516 -38.36 37.93 22.77
C THR A 516 -38.26 38.04 24.28
N PRO A 517 -37.36 37.28 24.93
CA PRO A 517 -37.26 37.28 26.38
C PRO A 517 -36.90 38.67 26.91
N GLU A 518 -37.57 39.12 27.96
CA GLU A 518 -37.20 40.35 28.64
C GLU A 518 -35.89 40.12 29.42
N ILE A 519 -34.83 40.81 28.99
CA ILE A 519 -33.52 40.80 29.66
C ILE A 519 -33.15 42.22 30.09
N GLY A 520 -32.39 42.31 31.18
CA GLY A 520 -31.81 43.55 31.68
C GLY A 520 -30.61 44.02 30.85
N LYS A 521 -30.06 45.17 31.23
CA LYS A 521 -28.98 45.81 30.47
C LYS A 521 -27.65 45.10 30.65
N ARG A 522 -27.35 44.53 31.82
CA ARG A 522 -26.08 43.86 32.11
C ARG A 522 -26.29 42.37 32.28
N VAL A 523 -25.73 41.58 31.36
CA VAL A 523 -25.92 40.13 31.32
C VAL A 523 -24.59 39.42 31.55
N ALA A 524 -24.58 38.48 32.48
CA ALA A 524 -23.47 37.53 32.64
C ALA A 524 -23.83 36.19 32.01
N VAL A 525 -22.89 35.57 31.30
CA VAL A 525 -23.01 34.17 30.85
C VAL A 525 -21.90 33.35 31.47
N VAL A 526 -22.26 32.33 32.25
CA VAL A 526 -21.30 31.49 32.99
C VAL A 526 -21.03 30.22 32.20
N GLY A 527 -19.85 30.10 31.61
CA GLY A 527 -19.50 28.94 30.78
C GLY A 527 -18.52 29.28 29.66
N GLY A 528 -17.98 28.25 29.01
CA GLY A 528 -17.02 28.41 27.90
C GLY A 528 -17.27 27.50 26.70
N GLY A 529 -18.42 26.81 26.66
CA GLY A 529 -18.83 25.95 25.53
C GLY A 529 -19.69 26.67 24.51
N ASN A 530 -20.11 25.95 23.45
CA ASN A 530 -20.89 26.53 22.35
C ASN A 530 -22.20 27.18 22.85
N SER A 531 -22.94 26.51 23.75
CA SER A 531 -24.17 27.06 24.36
C SER A 531 -23.93 28.42 25.04
N ALA A 532 -22.76 28.58 25.68
CA ALA A 532 -22.38 29.83 26.36
C ALA A 532 -22.13 30.96 25.35
N ILE A 533 -21.40 30.68 24.28
CA ILE A 533 -21.11 31.66 23.23
C ILE A 533 -22.37 32.05 22.47
N ASP A 534 -23.21 31.08 22.11
CA ASP A 534 -24.49 31.31 21.44
C ASP A 534 -25.43 32.14 22.32
N THR A 535 -25.49 31.85 23.63
CA THR A 535 -26.26 32.64 24.60
C THR A 535 -25.76 34.08 24.68
N ALA A 536 -24.44 34.26 24.80
CA ALA A 536 -23.84 35.58 24.92
C ALA A 536 -24.11 36.44 23.67
N ARG A 537 -23.92 35.86 22.49
CA ARG A 537 -24.19 36.51 21.19
C ARG A 537 -25.67 36.81 20.97
N SER A 538 -26.55 35.95 21.47
CA SER A 538 -28.01 36.17 21.42
C SER A 538 -28.46 37.27 22.38
N ALA A 539 -27.94 37.31 23.61
CA ALA A 539 -28.24 38.37 24.57
C ALA A 539 -27.75 39.74 24.10
N LEU A 540 -26.58 39.80 23.45
CA LEU A 540 -26.06 41.02 22.84
C LEU A 540 -27.02 41.58 21.78
N ARG A 541 -27.58 40.70 20.93
CA ARG A 541 -28.55 41.05 19.87
C ARG A 541 -29.89 41.55 20.40
N LEU A 542 -30.20 41.25 21.67
CA LEU A 542 -31.34 41.81 22.39
C LEU A 542 -31.01 43.15 23.09
N GLY A 543 -29.82 43.70 22.88
CA GLY A 543 -29.41 45.03 23.36
C GLY A 543 -28.71 45.05 24.71
N ALA A 544 -28.26 43.90 25.23
CA ALA A 544 -27.55 43.82 26.50
C ALA A 544 -26.04 44.05 26.37
N ASP A 545 -25.44 44.61 27.42
CA ASP A 545 -24.01 44.62 27.69
C ASP A 545 -23.61 43.26 28.29
N VAL A 546 -22.97 42.41 27.49
CA VAL A 546 -22.71 41.01 27.86
C VAL A 546 -21.28 40.77 28.34
N THR A 547 -21.15 39.99 29.41
CA THR A 547 -19.87 39.48 29.94
C THR A 547 -19.91 37.96 30.09
N VAL A 548 -18.96 37.25 29.48
CA VAL A 548 -18.73 35.82 29.67
C VAL A 548 -17.80 35.59 30.84
N LEU A 549 -18.25 34.85 31.85
CA LEU A 549 -17.47 34.42 33.00
C LEU A 549 -16.99 32.98 32.76
N TYR A 550 -15.67 32.78 32.65
CA TYR A 550 -15.10 31.46 32.44
C TYR A 550 -13.98 31.15 33.42
N ARG A 551 -14.10 30.02 34.12
CA ARG A 551 -13.18 29.61 35.19
C ARG A 551 -11.78 29.19 34.74
N ARG A 552 -11.52 29.11 33.43
CA ARG A 552 -10.20 28.74 32.85
C ARG A 552 -9.75 29.82 31.85
N THR A 553 -8.64 29.58 31.16
CA THR A 553 -8.21 30.45 30.06
C THR A 553 -8.91 30.06 28.76
N GLU A 554 -8.81 30.93 27.75
CA GLU A 554 -9.39 30.71 26.42
C GLU A 554 -8.89 29.42 25.77
N LYS A 555 -7.63 29.02 26.00
CA LYS A 555 -7.07 27.78 25.46
C LYS A 555 -7.83 26.54 25.89
N GLU A 556 -8.49 26.57 27.05
CA GLU A 556 -9.30 25.46 27.54
C GLU A 556 -10.80 25.62 27.25
N MET A 557 -11.23 26.63 26.49
CA MET A 557 -12.63 26.76 26.09
C MET A 557 -13.01 25.66 25.10
N PRO A 558 -14.09 24.88 25.36
CA PRO A 558 -14.56 23.86 24.42
C PRO A 558 -15.38 24.43 23.24
N ALA A 559 -15.69 25.73 23.22
CA ALA A 559 -16.40 26.35 22.10
C ALA A 559 -15.56 26.39 20.81
N ILE A 560 -16.24 26.42 19.67
CA ILE A 560 -15.63 26.60 18.34
C ILE A 560 -14.86 27.92 18.32
N ALA A 561 -13.59 27.88 17.92
CA ALA A 561 -12.68 29.03 18.02
C ALA A 561 -13.16 30.25 17.21
N GLU A 562 -13.72 30.00 16.03
CA GLU A 562 -14.30 31.04 15.16
C GLU A 562 -15.48 31.75 15.83
N GLU A 563 -16.29 31.04 16.60
CA GLU A 563 -17.43 31.61 17.33
C GLU A 563 -16.99 32.45 18.52
N VAL A 564 -15.94 32.02 19.23
CA VAL A 564 -15.32 32.80 20.31
C VAL A 564 -14.72 34.09 19.75
N LYS A 565 -14.04 34.00 18.60
CA LYS A 565 -13.49 35.16 17.90
C LYS A 565 -14.59 36.13 17.49
N ALA A 566 -15.65 35.64 16.84
CA ALA A 566 -16.80 36.46 16.43
C ALA A 566 -17.47 37.14 17.62
N ALA A 567 -17.64 36.45 18.75
CA ALA A 567 -18.19 37.04 19.97
C ALA A 567 -17.37 38.23 20.49
N LYS A 568 -16.03 38.15 20.44
CA LYS A 568 -15.14 39.25 20.83
C LYS A 568 -15.22 40.43 19.88
N GLU A 569 -15.24 40.16 18.57
CA GLU A 569 -15.38 41.20 17.54
C GLU A 569 -16.72 41.94 17.66
N GLU A 570 -17.78 41.24 18.07
CA GLU A 570 -19.08 41.81 18.39
C GLU A 570 -19.11 42.66 19.68
N GLY A 571 -18.02 42.66 20.47
CA GLY A 571 -17.89 43.49 21.68
C GLY A 571 -18.23 42.79 22.99
N ILE A 572 -18.39 41.46 23.00
CA ILE A 572 -18.64 40.69 24.22
C ILE A 572 -17.38 40.66 25.08
N ARG A 573 -17.53 40.99 26.37
CA ARG A 573 -16.41 40.98 27.32
C ARG A 573 -16.18 39.57 27.85
N PHE A 574 -14.91 39.15 27.94
CA PHE A 574 -14.53 37.86 28.52
C PHE A 574 -13.76 38.09 29.83
N MET A 575 -14.33 37.64 30.95
CA MET A 575 -13.63 37.54 32.22
C MET A 575 -13.19 36.09 32.41
N LEU A 576 -11.97 35.82 31.92
CA LEU A 576 -11.31 34.53 32.06
C LEU A 576 -10.80 34.35 33.49
N LEU A 577 -10.50 33.10 33.87
CA LEU A 577 -10.05 32.76 35.22
C LEU A 577 -10.96 33.33 36.31
N THR A 578 -12.28 33.34 36.07
CA THR A 578 -13.27 33.92 36.98
C THR A 578 -14.40 32.92 37.18
N ASN A 579 -14.82 32.69 38.42
CA ASN A 579 -15.90 31.75 38.75
C ASN A 579 -16.90 32.38 39.74
N PRO A 580 -18.21 32.31 39.50
CA PRO A 580 -19.20 32.75 40.49
C PRO A 580 -19.17 31.93 41.78
N THR A 581 -19.30 32.59 42.93
CA THR A 581 -19.42 31.98 44.27
C THR A 581 -20.77 32.22 44.92
N LYS A 582 -21.47 33.31 44.56
CA LYS A 582 -22.78 33.65 45.12
C LYS A 582 -23.57 34.60 44.21
N PHE A 583 -24.88 34.38 44.08
CA PHE A 583 -25.81 35.32 43.44
C PHE A 583 -26.48 36.19 44.51
N ILE A 584 -26.44 37.50 44.34
CA ILE A 584 -26.91 38.49 45.31
C ILE A 584 -28.14 39.19 44.75
N GLY A 585 -29.27 39.04 45.45
CA GLY A 585 -30.54 39.62 45.06
C GLY A 585 -31.11 40.64 46.04
N SER A 586 -32.02 41.47 45.55
CA SER A 586 -32.82 42.43 46.33
C SER A 586 -34.28 42.31 45.92
N GLY A 587 -35.18 42.00 46.86
CA GLY A 587 -36.61 41.81 46.56
C GLY A 587 -36.92 40.59 45.69
N GLY A 588 -36.08 39.55 45.75
CA GLY A 588 -36.24 38.32 44.96
C GLY A 588 -35.65 38.38 43.54
N LYS A 589 -35.16 39.54 43.09
CA LYS A 589 -34.49 39.73 41.80
C LYS A 589 -32.98 39.81 41.94
N LEU A 590 -32.25 39.31 40.96
CA LEU A 590 -30.79 39.43 40.86
C LEU A 590 -30.37 40.91 40.78
N LYS A 591 -29.29 41.26 41.48
CA LYS A 591 -28.67 42.59 41.44
C LYS A 591 -27.16 42.53 41.19
N ALA A 592 -26.49 41.51 41.73
CA ALA A 592 -25.05 41.34 41.60
C ALA A 592 -24.62 39.88 41.74
N VAL A 593 -23.40 39.58 41.33
CA VAL A 593 -22.76 38.27 41.41
C VAL A 593 -21.43 38.45 42.12
N GLU A 594 -21.21 37.69 43.19
CA GLU A 594 -19.90 37.53 43.80
C GLU A 594 -19.12 36.52 42.96
N VAL A 595 -17.93 36.92 42.51
CA VAL A 595 -17.02 36.09 41.73
C VAL A 595 -15.68 35.97 42.43
N ILE A 596 -14.97 34.88 42.18
CA ILE A 596 -13.61 34.64 42.68
C ILE A 596 -12.66 34.45 41.50
N GLY A 597 -11.44 34.97 41.65
CA GLY A 597 -10.34 34.72 40.73
C GLY A 597 -9.87 33.27 40.79
N MET A 598 -9.43 32.74 39.65
CA MET A 598 -8.98 31.37 39.47
C MET A 598 -7.53 31.33 38.98
N LYS A 599 -6.81 30.24 39.28
CA LYS A 599 -5.54 29.87 38.64
C LYS A 599 -5.61 28.46 38.08
N LEU A 600 -4.79 28.16 37.07
CA LEU A 600 -4.73 26.82 36.48
C LEU A 600 -3.80 25.91 37.27
N GLY A 601 -4.33 24.78 37.75
CA GLY A 601 -3.58 23.66 38.33
C GLY A 601 -3.21 22.58 37.31
N GLU A 602 -3.05 21.36 37.80
CA GLU A 602 -2.74 20.16 37.00
C GLU A 602 -3.87 19.80 36.01
N LEU A 603 -3.56 18.96 35.03
CA LEU A 603 -4.56 18.46 34.07
C LEU A 603 -5.59 17.56 34.78
N ASP A 604 -6.86 17.72 34.42
CA ASP A 604 -7.94 16.81 34.78
C ASP A 604 -8.02 15.62 33.82
N SER A 605 -8.94 14.68 34.09
CA SER A 605 -9.15 13.48 33.27
C SER A 605 -9.61 13.77 31.85
N SER A 606 -10.08 15.00 31.57
CA SER A 606 -10.40 15.46 30.21
C SER A 606 -9.23 16.12 29.50
N GLY A 607 -8.03 16.11 30.11
CA GLY A 607 -6.83 16.75 29.56
C GLY A 607 -6.84 18.27 29.65
N ARG A 608 -7.76 18.88 30.41
CA ARG A 608 -7.83 20.33 30.63
C ARG A 608 -7.26 20.68 32.00
N ARG A 609 -6.63 21.85 32.15
CA ARG A 609 -6.12 22.25 33.48
C ARG A 609 -7.26 22.50 34.47
N ARG A 610 -7.12 21.98 35.70
CA ARG A 610 -8.08 22.17 36.79
C ARG A 610 -8.09 23.63 37.22
N PRO A 611 -9.25 24.29 37.31
CA PRO A 611 -9.33 25.64 37.84
C PRO A 611 -9.31 25.58 39.37
N ILE A 612 -8.44 26.37 40.00
CA ILE A 612 -8.25 26.44 41.46
C ILE A 612 -8.60 27.86 41.92
N PRO A 613 -9.50 28.06 42.90
CA PRO A 613 -9.80 29.38 43.44
C PRO A 613 -8.59 30.07 44.07
N ILE A 614 -8.52 31.39 43.93
CA ILE A 614 -7.55 32.25 44.62
C ILE A 614 -8.30 32.90 45.80
N GLU A 615 -8.19 32.30 46.97
CA GLU A 615 -8.82 32.83 48.19
C GLU A 615 -8.41 34.29 48.46
N GLY A 616 -9.37 35.15 48.79
CA GLY A 616 -9.15 36.59 49.01
C GLY A 616 -9.21 37.45 47.74
N SER A 617 -9.56 36.87 46.58
CA SER A 617 -9.76 37.59 45.32
C SER A 617 -11.23 37.83 44.98
N GLU A 618 -12.12 37.69 45.96
CA GLU A 618 -13.56 37.84 45.77
C GLU A 618 -13.93 39.29 45.45
N GLU A 619 -14.73 39.47 44.40
CA GLU A 619 -15.27 40.77 44.00
C GLU A 619 -16.76 40.67 43.66
N ILE A 620 -17.49 41.78 43.79
CA ILE A 620 -18.92 41.85 43.48
C ILE A 620 -19.11 42.63 42.18
N LEU A 621 -19.72 41.98 41.19
CA LEU A 621 -20.03 42.55 39.89
C LEU A 621 -21.55 42.69 39.73
N GLU A 622 -22.01 43.83 39.23
CA GLU A 622 -23.44 44.07 39.05
C GLU A 622 -23.96 43.50 37.72
N PHE A 623 -24.96 42.64 37.80
CA PHE A 623 -25.65 42.03 36.65
C PHE A 623 -27.15 41.97 36.91
N ASP A 624 -27.91 42.17 35.85
CA ASP A 624 -29.38 42.14 35.88
C ASP A 624 -29.89 40.73 35.52
N ASN A 625 -29.15 39.99 34.67
CA ASN A 625 -29.38 38.57 34.40
C ASN A 625 -28.08 37.77 34.41
N VAL A 626 -28.18 36.48 34.77
CA VAL A 626 -27.12 35.48 34.65
C VAL A 626 -27.69 34.26 33.91
N PHE A 627 -27.04 33.83 32.84
CA PHE A 627 -27.34 32.57 32.16
C PHE A 627 -26.26 31.52 32.42
N LEU A 628 -26.66 30.35 32.89
CA LEU A 628 -25.77 29.25 33.26
C LEU A 628 -25.60 28.27 32.09
N ALA A 629 -24.40 28.21 31.53
CA ALA A 629 -23.98 27.28 30.46
C ALA A 629 -22.88 26.36 30.97
N ILE A 630 -23.17 25.63 32.05
CA ILE A 630 -22.21 24.86 32.85
C ILE A 630 -22.31 23.33 32.64
N GLY A 631 -22.94 22.92 31.54
CA GLY A 631 -23.06 21.54 31.09
C GLY A 631 -24.48 20.99 31.20
N GLU A 632 -24.83 20.16 30.23
CA GLU A 632 -26.13 19.53 30.06
C GLU A 632 -26.06 18.03 30.38
N LYS A 633 -27.17 17.46 30.84
CA LYS A 633 -27.32 16.02 31.15
C LYS A 633 -28.56 15.45 30.46
N PRO A 634 -28.55 14.15 30.10
CA PRO A 634 -29.76 13.49 29.66
C PRO A 634 -30.76 13.37 30.81
N ASP A 635 -32.05 13.49 30.49
CA ASP A 635 -33.12 13.09 31.40
C ASP A 635 -33.47 11.62 31.13
N LEU A 636 -33.01 10.74 32.02
CA LEU A 636 -33.17 9.29 31.90
C LEU A 636 -34.16 8.74 32.94
N SER A 637 -34.99 9.61 33.54
CA SER A 637 -35.96 9.23 34.58
C SER A 637 -37.02 8.22 34.10
N PHE A 638 -37.20 8.08 32.78
CA PHE A 638 -38.10 7.12 32.16
C PHE A 638 -37.54 5.69 32.06
N ILE A 639 -36.26 5.48 32.38
CA ILE A 639 -35.63 4.15 32.40
C ILE A 639 -35.76 3.58 33.81
N SER A 640 -36.38 2.41 33.94
CA SER A 640 -36.49 1.69 35.21
C SER A 640 -35.64 0.40 35.18
N SER A 641 -35.55 -0.28 36.33
CA SER A 641 -34.86 -1.57 36.40
C SER A 641 -35.55 -2.69 35.61
N GLU A 642 -36.84 -2.53 35.26
CA GLU A 642 -37.60 -3.54 34.52
C GLU A 642 -37.17 -3.68 33.05
N GLU A 643 -36.61 -2.63 32.46
CA GLU A 643 -36.18 -2.62 31.06
C GLU A 643 -34.79 -3.24 30.85
N GLY A 644 -34.05 -3.54 31.93
CA GLY A 644 -32.73 -4.17 31.85
C GLY A 644 -31.66 -3.30 31.18
N ILE A 645 -31.77 -1.97 31.28
CA ILE A 645 -30.81 -1.00 30.74
C ILE A 645 -29.97 -0.41 31.89
N GLU A 646 -28.66 -0.62 31.84
CA GLU A 646 -27.72 -0.09 32.82
C GLU A 646 -27.33 1.36 32.54
N LEU A 647 -27.15 2.14 33.61
CA LEU A 647 -26.66 3.51 33.55
C LEU A 647 -25.23 3.58 34.07
N THR A 648 -24.42 4.45 33.47
CA THR A 648 -23.06 4.73 33.94
C THR A 648 -23.09 5.53 35.25
N PRO A 649 -22.00 5.54 36.04
CA PRO A 649 -21.87 6.40 37.23
C PRO A 649 -22.02 7.90 36.93
N TRP A 650 -21.90 8.30 35.66
CA TRP A 650 -22.02 9.69 35.20
C TRP A 650 -23.46 10.10 34.87
N GLY A 651 -24.41 9.17 34.99
CA GLY A 651 -25.82 9.43 34.66
C GLY A 651 -26.09 9.45 33.16
N THR A 652 -25.33 8.68 32.38
CA THR A 652 -25.56 8.41 30.95
C THR A 652 -25.90 6.92 30.74
N ILE A 653 -26.39 6.54 29.56
CA ILE A 653 -26.71 5.14 29.23
C ILE A 653 -25.42 4.37 28.97
N ALA A 654 -25.26 3.19 29.59
CA ALA A 654 -24.13 2.31 29.34
C ALA A 654 -24.36 1.50 28.05
N VAL A 655 -23.35 1.49 27.17
CA VAL A 655 -23.38 0.75 25.90
C VAL A 655 -22.03 0.08 25.65
N ASP A 656 -22.03 -0.89 24.74
CA ASP A 656 -20.81 -1.34 24.09
C ASP A 656 -20.33 -0.27 23.09
N ASP A 657 -19.08 0.18 23.22
CA ASP A 657 -18.54 1.29 22.42
C ASP A 657 -18.51 0.99 20.91
N GLU A 658 -18.50 -0.29 20.52
CA GLU A 658 -18.40 -0.72 19.12
C GLU A 658 -19.74 -0.99 18.44
N THR A 659 -20.74 -1.41 19.18
CA THR A 659 -22.05 -1.78 18.62
C THR A 659 -23.16 -0.84 19.07
N LEU A 660 -22.90 -0.03 20.10
CA LEU A 660 -23.86 0.85 20.75
C LEU A 660 -25.09 0.12 21.33
N VAL A 661 -25.00 -1.21 21.48
CA VAL A 661 -26.02 -2.00 22.17
C VAL A 661 -25.93 -1.74 23.67
N THR A 662 -27.08 -1.66 24.34
CA THR A 662 -27.15 -1.55 25.80
C THR A 662 -27.08 -2.95 26.45
N SER A 663 -27.18 -3.02 27.77
CA SER A 663 -27.37 -4.30 28.48
C SER A 663 -28.66 -5.03 28.09
N ASN A 664 -29.62 -4.35 27.46
CA ASN A 664 -30.77 -4.98 26.80
C ASN A 664 -30.45 -5.19 25.31
N PRO A 665 -30.44 -6.43 24.81
CA PRO A 665 -30.03 -6.74 23.44
C PRO A 665 -30.96 -6.17 22.36
N LYS A 666 -32.21 -5.80 22.70
CA LYS A 666 -33.13 -5.13 21.76
C LYS A 666 -32.98 -3.61 21.73
N VAL A 667 -32.19 -3.02 22.64
CA VAL A 667 -32.09 -1.58 22.84
C VAL A 667 -30.68 -1.09 22.56
N PHE A 668 -30.58 -0.11 21.67
CA PHE A 668 -29.35 0.58 21.31
C PHE A 668 -29.44 2.03 21.76
N SER A 669 -28.31 2.68 22.02
CA SER A 669 -28.31 4.09 22.40
C SER A 669 -27.10 4.84 21.86
N GLY A 670 -27.26 6.11 21.52
CA GLY A 670 -26.20 6.92 20.94
C GLY A 670 -26.44 8.43 21.05
N GLY A 671 -25.40 9.20 20.75
CA GLY A 671 -25.39 10.66 20.93
C GLY A 671 -25.27 11.08 22.39
N ASP A 672 -25.75 12.28 22.72
CA ASP A 672 -25.44 12.92 24.00
C ASP A 672 -25.92 12.14 25.25
N CYS A 673 -26.91 11.26 25.09
CA CYS A 673 -27.40 10.43 26.18
C CYS A 673 -26.46 9.28 26.58
N VAL A 674 -25.43 9.00 25.77
CA VAL A 674 -24.35 8.04 26.05
C VAL A 674 -23.07 8.78 26.43
N THR A 675 -22.64 9.74 25.61
CA THR A 675 -21.33 10.41 25.75
C THR A 675 -21.36 11.64 26.67
N GLY A 676 -22.55 12.14 27.03
CA GLY A 676 -22.72 13.54 27.40
C GLY A 676 -22.69 14.46 26.16
N PRO A 677 -22.83 15.79 26.33
CA PRO A 677 -22.93 16.74 25.22
C PRO A 677 -21.83 16.53 24.16
N ALA A 678 -22.22 16.13 22.95
CA ALA A 678 -21.33 15.87 21.83
C ALA A 678 -21.52 16.91 20.71
N THR A 679 -20.72 16.81 19.66
CA THR A 679 -20.91 17.65 18.48
C THR A 679 -22.04 17.09 17.60
N PHE A 680 -22.65 17.96 16.79
CA PHE A 680 -23.68 17.55 15.82
C PHE A 680 -23.27 16.34 14.96
N ILE A 681 -22.03 16.35 14.47
CA ILE A 681 -21.55 15.33 13.54
C ILE A 681 -21.25 14.01 14.25
N ASP A 682 -20.80 14.05 15.51
CA ASP A 682 -20.61 12.85 16.33
C ASP A 682 -21.95 12.20 16.68
N ALA A 683 -22.97 12.99 17.01
CA ALA A 683 -24.31 12.47 17.28
C ALA A 683 -24.89 11.77 16.03
N ALA A 684 -24.76 12.37 14.84
CA ALA A 684 -25.15 11.72 13.59
C ALA A 684 -24.32 10.44 13.32
N GLY A 685 -23.02 10.47 13.59
CA GLY A 685 -22.13 9.30 13.49
C GLY A 685 -22.56 8.15 14.37
N ALA A 686 -22.95 8.44 15.63
CA ALA A 686 -23.51 7.45 16.54
C ALA A 686 -24.82 6.86 16.02
N GLY A 687 -25.69 7.68 15.43
CA GLY A 687 -26.92 7.23 14.75
C GLY A 687 -26.64 6.23 13.63
N ARG A 688 -25.70 6.55 12.75
CA ARG A 688 -25.27 5.63 11.67
C ARG A 688 -24.69 4.33 12.21
N LYS A 689 -23.84 4.41 13.24
CA LYS A 689 -23.22 3.24 13.90
C LYS A 689 -24.29 2.33 14.49
N ALA A 690 -25.24 2.88 15.24
CA ALA A 690 -26.36 2.14 15.82
C ALA A 690 -27.27 1.52 14.74
N ALA A 691 -27.59 2.25 13.67
CA ALA A 691 -28.41 1.73 12.57
C ALA A 691 -27.78 0.51 11.89
N ARG A 692 -26.45 0.51 11.70
CA ARG A 692 -25.71 -0.66 11.19
C ARG A 692 -25.86 -1.86 12.13
N SER A 693 -25.62 -1.67 13.42
CA SER A 693 -25.71 -2.75 14.41
C SER A 693 -27.13 -3.30 14.55
N ILE A 694 -28.14 -2.43 14.52
CA ILE A 694 -29.56 -2.83 14.49
C ILE A 694 -29.87 -3.65 13.24
N ASN A 695 -29.44 -3.20 12.05
CA ASN A 695 -29.69 -3.93 10.80
C ASN A 695 -29.10 -5.35 10.84
N LEU A 696 -27.83 -5.47 11.24
CA LEU A 696 -27.15 -6.77 11.36
C LEU A 696 -27.84 -7.69 12.37
N MET A 697 -28.26 -7.14 13.52
CA MET A 697 -29.03 -7.89 14.52
C MET A 697 -30.35 -8.42 13.94
N LEU A 698 -31.10 -7.56 13.23
CA LEU A 698 -32.40 -7.93 12.65
C LEU A 698 -32.27 -8.93 11.49
N GLU A 699 -31.13 -8.95 10.78
CA GLU A 699 -30.79 -9.96 9.77
C GLU A 699 -30.30 -11.29 10.37
N GLY A 700 -30.16 -11.39 11.71
CA GLY A 700 -29.62 -12.57 12.38
C GLY A 700 -28.12 -12.77 12.18
N LYS A 701 -27.39 -11.72 11.78
CA LYS A 701 -25.92 -11.74 11.66
C LYS A 701 -25.29 -11.35 12.99
N ASP A 702 -24.07 -11.87 13.23
CA ASP A 702 -23.32 -11.49 14.42
C ASP A 702 -22.78 -10.06 14.28
N PHE A 703 -23.44 -9.12 14.96
CA PHE A 703 -23.06 -7.71 14.99
C PHE A 703 -21.93 -7.40 15.98
N THR A 704 -21.49 -8.38 16.79
CA THR A 704 -20.41 -8.24 17.78
C THR A 704 -19.03 -8.61 17.20
N LEU A 705 -18.99 -9.43 16.14
CA LEU A 705 -17.79 -9.86 15.43
C LEU A 705 -17.40 -8.98 14.24
N ASP A 706 -18.22 -7.99 13.85
CA ASP A 706 -17.99 -7.09 12.71
C ASP A 706 -16.91 -6.01 12.96
N ARG A 707 -15.88 -6.35 13.76
CA ARG A 707 -14.70 -5.52 14.04
C ARG A 707 -13.78 -5.35 12.83
N ALA A 708 -13.86 -6.28 11.86
CA ALA A 708 -12.99 -6.29 10.67
C ALA A 708 -13.43 -5.32 9.56
N ASN A 709 -14.69 -4.87 9.57
CA ASN A 709 -15.22 -3.87 8.63
C ASN A 709 -15.38 -2.49 9.30
N GLU A 710 -14.56 -2.20 10.32
CA GLU A 710 -14.51 -0.88 10.91
C GLU A 710 -13.96 0.08 9.85
N LEU A 711 -14.71 1.14 9.54
CA LEU A 711 -14.23 2.21 8.69
C LEU A 711 -13.05 2.84 9.41
N SER A 712 -11.83 2.60 8.90
CA SER A 712 -10.61 3.08 9.55
C SER A 712 -10.75 4.59 9.82
N ARG A 713 -10.73 4.98 11.11
CA ARG A 713 -10.73 6.39 11.51
C ARG A 713 -9.36 7.05 11.32
N LYS A 714 -8.38 6.31 10.80
CA LYS A 714 -7.02 6.77 10.57
C LYS A 714 -6.61 6.51 9.14
N SER A 715 -5.84 7.43 8.59
CA SER A 715 -5.26 7.34 7.26
C SER A 715 -3.81 7.76 7.34
N ASP A 716 -2.94 6.94 6.75
CA ASP A 716 -1.50 7.18 6.66
C ASP A 716 -1.11 7.90 5.36
N LEU A 717 -2.09 8.30 4.55
CA LEU A 717 -1.87 8.98 3.28
C LEU A 717 -1.41 10.42 3.49
N VAL A 718 -0.35 10.81 2.79
CA VAL A 718 0.24 12.16 2.84
C VAL A 718 -0.14 12.99 1.61
N GLY A 719 -0.27 12.34 0.44
CA GLY A 719 -0.47 13.00 -0.86
C GLY A 719 0.81 13.64 -1.41
N ASP A 720 0.78 14.01 -2.70
CA ASP A 720 1.88 14.70 -3.36
C ASP A 720 1.70 16.23 -3.26
N LYS A 721 2.64 16.90 -2.58
CA LYS A 721 2.59 18.34 -2.31
C LYS A 721 2.87 19.16 -3.56
N ASP A 722 3.58 18.61 -4.55
CA ASP A 722 3.89 19.32 -5.79
C ASP A 722 2.65 19.50 -6.69
N LEU A 723 1.59 18.74 -6.42
CA LEU A 723 0.30 18.86 -7.12
C LEU A 723 -0.62 19.94 -6.49
N ALA A 724 -0.15 20.67 -5.48
CA ALA A 724 -0.95 21.66 -4.79
C ALA A 724 -1.29 22.85 -5.70
N TYR A 725 -2.59 23.09 -5.89
CA TYR A 725 -3.07 24.27 -6.62
C TYR A 725 -2.67 25.57 -5.87
N PRO A 726 -1.99 26.52 -6.53
CA PRO A 726 -1.40 27.70 -5.89
C PRO A 726 -2.46 28.81 -5.66
N SER A 727 -3.43 28.54 -4.79
CA SER A 727 -4.44 29.51 -4.37
C SER A 727 -4.50 29.61 -2.83
N PRO A 728 -4.55 30.83 -2.25
CA PRO A 728 -4.67 31.03 -0.81
C PRO A 728 -6.07 30.66 -0.30
N LEU A 729 -6.18 30.46 1.02
CA LEU A 729 -7.48 30.35 1.66
C LEU A 729 -8.21 31.71 1.60
N LYS A 730 -9.43 31.72 1.05
CA LYS A 730 -10.30 32.89 1.12
C LYS A 730 -11.13 32.83 2.41
N PRO A 731 -11.17 33.90 3.23
CA PRO A 731 -12.03 33.93 4.41
C PRO A 731 -13.51 33.85 4.00
N MET A 732 -14.35 33.28 4.86
CA MET A 732 -15.80 33.27 4.65
C MET A 732 -16.33 34.70 4.72
N PRO A 733 -17.07 35.21 3.70
CA PRO A 733 -17.74 36.49 3.82
C PRO A 733 -18.74 36.48 4.98
N GLU A 734 -18.75 37.54 5.78
CA GLU A 734 -19.62 37.68 6.95
C GLU A 734 -20.29 39.07 6.96
N LEU A 735 -21.42 39.20 7.65
CA LEU A 735 -22.06 40.49 7.92
C LEU A 735 -21.09 41.44 8.64
N GLU A 736 -21.26 42.75 8.45
CA GLU A 736 -20.53 43.74 9.24
C GLU A 736 -20.97 43.68 10.71
N VAL A 737 -20.05 43.94 11.64
CA VAL A 737 -20.32 43.80 13.09
C VAL A 737 -21.55 44.59 13.54
N ALA A 738 -21.76 45.79 12.99
CA ALA A 738 -22.94 46.63 13.31
C ALA A 738 -24.27 45.94 12.94
N ASP A 739 -24.28 45.14 11.87
CA ASP A 739 -25.43 44.37 11.45
C ASP A 739 -25.55 43.06 12.25
N ARG A 740 -24.42 42.43 12.62
CA ARG A 740 -24.43 41.21 13.46
C ARG A 740 -25.15 41.43 14.78
N ILE A 741 -24.93 42.57 15.43
CA ILE A 741 -25.43 42.84 16.79
C ILE A 741 -26.85 43.41 16.82
N SER A 742 -27.46 43.70 15.68
CA SER A 742 -28.77 44.37 15.60
C SER A 742 -29.93 43.47 15.18
N ASN A 743 -29.64 42.23 14.76
CA ASN A 743 -30.64 41.28 14.28
C ASN A 743 -30.14 39.83 14.40
N PHE A 744 -31.02 38.89 14.03
CA PHE A 744 -30.75 37.44 14.01
C PHE A 744 -30.53 36.90 12.60
N ASN A 745 -30.16 37.76 11.63
CA ASN A 745 -29.82 37.31 10.28
C ASN A 745 -28.57 36.43 10.31
N GLU A 746 -28.46 35.55 9.33
CA GLU A 746 -27.30 34.66 9.18
C GLU A 746 -26.01 35.47 9.05
N VAL A 747 -25.01 35.17 9.89
CA VAL A 747 -23.76 35.96 9.96
C VAL A 747 -22.85 35.67 8.78
N GLU A 748 -22.58 34.40 8.51
CA GLU A 748 -21.78 34.00 7.35
C GLU A 748 -22.65 34.13 6.08
N LEU A 749 -22.15 34.75 5.02
CA LEU A 749 -22.91 35.06 3.79
C LEU A 749 -22.72 34.02 2.65
N GLY A 750 -21.74 33.13 2.77
CA GLY A 750 -21.39 32.15 1.75
C GLY A 750 -20.43 32.68 0.69
N TYR A 751 -19.82 31.77 -0.08
CA TYR A 751 -18.94 32.11 -1.19
C TYR A 751 -19.71 32.34 -2.49
N SER A 752 -19.14 33.12 -3.41
CA SER A 752 -19.56 33.08 -4.82
C SER A 752 -19.17 31.75 -5.49
N GLU A 753 -19.75 31.47 -6.66
CA GLU A 753 -19.46 30.26 -7.45
C GLU A 753 -17.98 30.17 -7.86
N GLU A 754 -17.40 31.29 -8.27
CA GLU A 754 -15.98 31.37 -8.64
C GLU A 754 -15.08 31.06 -7.43
N GLU A 755 -15.39 31.64 -6.27
CA GLU A 755 -14.65 31.42 -5.04
C GLU A 755 -14.73 29.97 -4.57
N ILE A 756 -15.90 29.33 -4.60
CA ILE A 756 -16.01 27.96 -4.11
C ILE A 756 -15.29 26.97 -5.02
N ILE A 757 -15.33 27.17 -6.34
CA ILE A 757 -14.58 26.35 -7.30
C ILE A 757 -13.07 26.50 -7.04
N ASP A 758 -12.59 27.74 -6.90
CA ASP A 758 -11.18 28.05 -6.60
C ASP A 758 -10.74 27.37 -5.29
N GLN A 759 -11.54 27.47 -4.23
CA GLN A 759 -11.22 26.85 -2.95
C GLN A 759 -11.30 25.32 -2.98
N ALA A 760 -12.13 24.73 -3.85
CA ALA A 760 -12.20 23.28 -4.05
C ALA A 760 -10.98 22.73 -4.79
N LYS A 761 -10.44 23.46 -5.79
CA LYS A 761 -9.21 23.11 -6.51
C LYS A 761 -7.98 22.99 -5.60
N ARG A 762 -8.03 23.56 -4.38
CA ARG A 762 -6.94 23.45 -3.38
C ARG A 762 -6.74 22.02 -2.86
N CYS A 763 -7.64 21.09 -3.12
CA CYS A 763 -7.45 19.67 -2.79
C CYS A 763 -6.21 19.09 -3.48
N ILE A 764 -5.36 18.38 -2.73
CA ILE A 764 -4.16 17.70 -3.27
C ILE A 764 -4.42 16.23 -3.65
N HIS A 765 -5.68 15.78 -3.57
CA HIS A 765 -6.13 14.42 -3.89
C HIS A 765 -5.27 13.29 -3.28
N CYS A 766 -4.96 13.38 -2.00
CA CYS A 766 -4.11 12.41 -1.28
C CYS A 766 -4.54 10.92 -1.37
N GLY A 767 -5.82 10.63 -1.68
CA GLY A 767 -6.34 9.27 -1.92
C GLY A 767 -6.16 8.72 -3.34
N GLY A 768 -5.56 9.48 -4.26
CA GLY A 768 -5.64 9.16 -5.70
C GLY A 768 -7.05 9.43 -6.21
N CYS A 769 -7.70 8.43 -6.80
CA CYS A 769 -9.11 8.52 -7.20
C CYS A 769 -9.99 9.00 -6.04
N SER A 770 -10.84 9.99 -6.33
CA SER A 770 -11.72 10.62 -5.34
C SER A 770 -13.07 9.92 -5.17
N GLU A 771 -13.34 8.87 -5.95
CA GLU A 771 -14.66 8.23 -6.02
C GLU A 771 -15.78 9.26 -6.26
N CYS A 772 -15.51 10.28 -7.10
CA CYS A 772 -16.52 11.28 -7.46
C CYS A 772 -17.59 10.75 -8.42
N ARG A 773 -17.42 9.53 -8.94
CA ARG A 773 -18.30 8.80 -9.87
C ARG A 773 -18.61 9.50 -11.20
N LEU A 774 -17.89 10.57 -11.54
CA LEU A 774 -18.00 11.20 -12.86
C LEU A 774 -17.62 10.24 -13.99
N CYS A 775 -16.65 9.35 -13.74
CA CYS A 775 -16.26 8.31 -14.70
C CYS A 775 -17.34 7.24 -14.90
N GLU A 776 -18.10 6.87 -13.85
CA GLU A 776 -19.25 5.96 -13.98
C GLU A 776 -20.30 6.59 -14.91
N ALA A 777 -20.68 7.85 -14.66
CA ALA A 777 -21.66 8.57 -15.47
C ALA A 777 -21.25 8.76 -16.94
N ALA A 778 -19.95 8.81 -17.23
CA ALA A 778 -19.42 8.95 -18.59
C ALA A 778 -19.24 7.61 -19.33
N CYS A 779 -19.32 6.48 -18.63
CA CYS A 779 -18.99 5.17 -19.21
C CYS A 779 -20.21 4.52 -19.87
N GLU A 780 -20.36 4.67 -21.19
CA GLU A 780 -21.47 4.05 -21.93
C GLU A 780 -21.57 2.52 -21.76
N PRO A 781 -20.47 1.74 -21.75
CA PRO A 781 -20.54 0.29 -21.55
C PRO A 781 -20.86 -0.16 -20.12
N ASP A 782 -20.97 0.77 -19.17
CA ASP A 782 -21.15 0.48 -17.74
C ASP A 782 -20.06 -0.47 -17.20
N ALA A 783 -18.81 -0.11 -17.49
CA ALA A 783 -17.62 -0.89 -17.14
C ALA A 783 -16.96 -0.44 -15.83
N ILE A 784 -17.23 0.75 -15.32
CA ILE A 784 -16.60 1.24 -14.08
C ILE A 784 -17.20 0.50 -12.88
N ALA A 785 -16.35 -0.08 -12.04
CA ALA A 785 -16.77 -0.86 -10.87
C ALA A 785 -15.85 -0.53 -9.68
N HIS A 786 -16.20 0.53 -8.93
CA HIS A 786 -15.41 1.00 -7.79
C HIS A 786 -15.32 -0.02 -6.64
N ASP A 787 -16.25 -0.95 -6.55
CA ASP A 787 -16.35 -1.99 -5.51
C ASP A 787 -15.66 -3.31 -5.90
N LEU A 788 -15.10 -3.41 -7.10
CA LEU A 788 -14.35 -4.59 -7.55
C LEU A 788 -13.15 -4.83 -6.63
N LYS A 789 -13.05 -6.07 -6.12
CA LYS A 789 -11.99 -6.49 -5.18
C LYS A 789 -10.90 -7.27 -5.90
N ASP A 790 -9.71 -7.25 -5.31
CA ASP A 790 -8.64 -8.18 -5.67
C ASP A 790 -9.13 -9.63 -5.57
N TRP A 791 -8.63 -10.51 -6.45
CA TRP A 791 -8.96 -11.93 -6.43
C TRP A 791 -7.72 -12.79 -6.67
N ILE A 792 -7.84 -14.09 -6.37
CA ILE A 792 -6.77 -15.07 -6.56
C ILE A 792 -7.23 -16.09 -7.61
N GLU A 793 -6.35 -16.41 -8.55
CA GLU A 793 -6.51 -17.47 -9.53
C GLU A 793 -5.42 -18.53 -9.32
N GLU A 794 -5.79 -19.81 -9.36
CA GLU A 794 -4.85 -20.92 -9.25
C GLU A 794 -4.57 -21.51 -10.64
N ILE A 795 -3.30 -21.63 -10.99
CA ILE A 795 -2.85 -22.18 -12.28
C ILE A 795 -1.78 -23.26 -12.07
N SER A 796 -1.82 -24.29 -12.92
CA SER A 796 -0.83 -25.37 -12.92
C SER A 796 0.10 -25.24 -14.12
N VAL A 797 1.42 -25.24 -13.89
CA VAL A 797 2.45 -25.05 -14.92
C VAL A 797 3.63 -25.99 -14.73
N GLY A 798 4.30 -26.38 -15.81
CA GLY A 798 5.50 -27.22 -15.72
C GLY A 798 6.79 -26.44 -15.56
N ALA A 799 6.87 -25.23 -16.12
CA ALA A 799 8.05 -24.39 -16.08
C ALA A 799 7.71 -22.94 -15.77
N ILE A 800 8.64 -22.24 -15.13
CA ILE A 800 8.53 -20.82 -14.80
C ILE A 800 9.74 -20.08 -15.38
N VAL A 801 9.52 -18.95 -16.07
CA VAL A 801 10.58 -18.03 -16.51
C VAL A 801 10.39 -16.69 -15.81
N VAL A 802 11.40 -16.26 -15.07
CA VAL A 802 11.40 -14.96 -14.38
C VAL A 802 12.05 -13.92 -15.28
N ALA A 803 11.36 -12.80 -15.51
CA ALA A 803 11.75 -11.73 -16.43
C ALA A 803 11.29 -10.33 -15.94
N THR A 804 11.37 -10.06 -14.63
CA THR A 804 10.77 -8.88 -13.99
C THR A 804 11.45 -7.53 -14.27
N GLY A 805 12.56 -7.53 -14.99
CA GLY A 805 13.25 -6.29 -15.38
C GLY A 805 14.08 -5.67 -14.25
N PHE A 806 13.99 -4.34 -14.10
CA PHE A 806 14.83 -3.54 -13.20
C PHE A 806 14.16 -2.23 -12.77
N GLU A 807 14.71 -1.59 -11.74
CA GLU A 807 14.46 -0.19 -11.38
C GLU A 807 15.74 0.64 -11.49
N LEU A 808 15.61 1.96 -11.53
CA LEU A 808 16.74 2.88 -11.40
C LEU A 808 16.89 3.34 -9.95
N MET A 809 18.13 3.48 -9.49
CA MET A 809 18.41 4.13 -8.21
C MET A 809 17.82 5.55 -8.23
N PRO A 810 16.99 5.91 -7.23
CA PRO A 810 16.33 7.21 -7.22
C PRO A 810 17.35 8.33 -6.97
N LEU A 811 17.14 9.50 -7.60
CA LEU A 811 18.02 10.67 -7.41
C LEU A 811 18.10 11.12 -5.95
N SER A 812 17.07 10.85 -5.14
CA SER A 812 17.07 11.13 -3.70
C SER A 812 18.13 10.34 -2.92
N ALA A 813 18.62 9.22 -3.45
CA ALA A 813 19.72 8.45 -2.88
C ALA A 813 21.11 9.01 -3.25
N MET A 814 21.18 10.05 -4.10
CA MET A 814 22.43 10.66 -4.59
C MET A 814 22.52 12.15 -4.20
N PRO A 815 22.76 12.48 -2.92
CA PRO A 815 22.80 13.86 -2.42
C PRO A 815 23.86 14.74 -3.09
N GLU A 816 24.99 14.17 -3.50
CA GLU A 816 26.08 14.82 -4.23
C GLU A 816 25.63 15.32 -5.62
N TYR A 817 24.60 14.70 -6.20
CA TYR A 817 23.97 15.12 -7.45
C TYR A 817 22.67 15.90 -7.22
N GLY A 818 22.50 16.47 -6.02
CA GLY A 818 21.37 17.32 -5.66
C GLY A 818 20.24 16.61 -4.92
N GLY A 819 20.24 15.28 -4.84
CA GLY A 819 19.23 14.53 -4.08
C GLY A 819 17.81 14.68 -4.62
N GLY A 820 17.64 14.96 -5.92
CA GLY A 820 16.34 15.25 -6.53
C GLY A 820 15.77 16.65 -6.25
N ARG A 821 16.54 17.55 -5.60
CA ARG A 821 16.09 18.92 -5.28
C ARG A 821 16.24 19.91 -6.42
N PHE A 822 17.15 19.65 -7.35
CA PHE A 822 17.46 20.55 -8.47
C PHE A 822 16.59 20.16 -9.67
N PRO A 823 15.64 21.00 -10.13
CA PRO A 823 14.73 20.63 -11.22
C PRO A 823 15.45 20.35 -12.55
N ASN A 824 16.62 20.97 -12.76
CA ASN A 824 17.45 20.78 -13.95
C ASN A 824 18.49 19.65 -13.80
N VAL A 825 18.37 18.81 -12.77
CA VAL A 825 19.11 17.55 -12.68
C VAL A 825 18.10 16.41 -12.79
N ILE A 826 18.13 15.72 -13.92
CA ILE A 826 17.20 14.63 -14.24
C ILE A 826 17.95 13.32 -14.41
N ASN A 827 17.23 12.21 -14.27
CA ASN A 827 17.79 10.90 -14.59
C ASN A 827 17.70 10.62 -16.10
N ALA A 828 18.47 9.65 -16.55
CA ALA A 828 18.55 9.29 -17.97
C ALA A 828 17.22 8.81 -18.55
N LEU A 829 16.33 8.18 -17.76
CA LEU A 829 15.03 7.72 -18.25
C LEU A 829 14.03 8.89 -18.37
N GLN A 830 14.09 9.88 -17.48
CA GLN A 830 13.39 11.15 -17.66
C GLN A 830 13.80 11.83 -18.98
N PHE A 831 15.10 11.80 -19.30
CA PHE A 831 15.59 12.35 -20.55
C PHE A 831 15.11 11.54 -21.78
N GLU A 832 14.99 10.21 -21.70
CA GLU A 832 14.32 9.40 -22.73
C GLU A 832 12.89 9.88 -22.97
N ARG A 833 12.14 10.15 -21.90
CA ARG A 833 10.76 10.65 -22.03
C ARG A 833 10.72 12.03 -22.70
N ILE A 834 11.69 12.91 -22.41
CA ILE A 834 11.80 14.22 -23.06
C ILE A 834 12.14 14.07 -24.56
N LEU A 835 13.04 13.15 -24.91
CA LEU A 835 13.43 12.90 -26.31
C LEU A 835 12.34 12.18 -27.12
N CYS A 836 11.45 11.45 -26.45
CA CYS A 836 10.42 10.66 -27.13
C CYS A 836 9.33 11.55 -27.75
N ALA A 837 8.99 11.29 -29.02
CA ALA A 837 7.90 11.99 -29.72
C ALA A 837 6.52 11.81 -29.06
N SER A 838 6.31 10.69 -28.36
CA SER A 838 5.09 10.42 -27.56
C SER A 838 5.26 10.75 -26.07
N GLY A 839 6.34 11.43 -25.71
CA GLY A 839 6.62 11.89 -24.36
C GLY A 839 6.00 13.26 -24.04
N PRO A 840 6.17 13.74 -22.80
CA PRO A 840 5.53 14.96 -22.31
C PRO A 840 5.90 16.23 -23.07
N THR A 841 7.06 16.26 -23.72
CA THR A 841 7.55 17.41 -24.49
C THR A 841 7.52 17.16 -25.99
N ALA A 842 6.86 16.09 -26.46
CA ALA A 842 6.74 15.72 -27.86
C ALA A 842 8.10 15.66 -28.62
N GLY A 843 9.17 15.25 -27.94
CA GLY A 843 10.53 15.19 -28.49
C GLY A 843 11.30 16.51 -28.45
N GLU A 844 10.69 17.62 -27.99
CA GLU A 844 11.40 18.88 -27.80
C GLU A 844 12.18 18.87 -26.49
N VAL A 845 13.50 19.07 -26.57
CA VAL A 845 14.34 19.08 -25.37
C VAL A 845 14.12 20.37 -24.58
N ARG A 846 13.38 20.26 -23.48
CA ARG A 846 13.01 21.39 -22.61
C ARG A 846 13.42 21.14 -21.17
N ARG A 847 13.94 22.20 -20.52
CA ARG A 847 14.29 22.17 -19.10
C ARG A 847 13.05 22.01 -18.23
N PRO A 848 13.06 21.11 -17.22
CA PRO A 848 11.94 20.97 -16.30
C PRO A 848 11.66 22.24 -15.48
N SER A 849 12.67 23.06 -15.19
CA SER A 849 12.49 24.26 -14.36
C SER A 849 11.65 25.36 -15.01
N ASP A 850 11.86 25.61 -16.32
CA ASP A 850 11.34 26.80 -16.99
C ASP A 850 10.96 26.59 -18.47
N GLY A 851 11.01 25.36 -18.97
CA GLY A 851 10.58 25.00 -20.33
C GLY A 851 11.48 25.51 -21.45
N LYS A 852 12.61 26.16 -21.15
CA LYS A 852 13.55 26.64 -22.17
C LYS A 852 14.37 25.49 -22.75
N VAL A 853 14.87 25.67 -23.96
CA VAL A 853 15.80 24.72 -24.61
C VAL A 853 17.18 24.86 -23.97
N PRO A 854 17.77 23.79 -23.40
CA PRO A 854 19.11 23.85 -22.82
C PRO A 854 20.17 23.91 -23.94
N LYS A 855 21.13 24.82 -23.81
CA LYS A 855 22.26 24.99 -24.75
C LYS A 855 23.49 24.23 -24.30
N LYS A 856 23.67 23.97 -23.01
CA LYS A 856 24.74 23.13 -22.48
C LYS A 856 24.18 21.99 -21.63
N VAL A 857 24.43 20.75 -22.05
CA VAL A 857 23.96 19.55 -21.35
C VAL A 857 25.15 18.72 -20.88
N ALA A 858 25.17 18.38 -19.60
CA ALA A 858 26.15 17.48 -19.00
C ALA A 858 25.55 16.10 -18.75
N PHE A 859 26.17 15.06 -19.28
CA PHE A 859 25.79 13.66 -19.07
C PHE A 859 26.76 13.01 -18.08
N VAL A 860 26.23 12.49 -16.97
CA VAL A 860 27.02 11.95 -15.86
C VAL A 860 26.94 10.43 -15.87
N HIS A 861 28.02 9.76 -16.30
CA HIS A 861 28.10 8.30 -16.27
C HIS A 861 28.33 7.77 -14.85
N CYS A 862 28.04 6.48 -14.66
CA CYS A 862 28.37 5.73 -13.44
C CYS A 862 27.81 6.34 -12.14
N ALA A 863 26.68 7.06 -12.20
CA ALA A 863 26.08 7.61 -10.99
C ALA A 863 25.50 6.47 -10.14
N GLY A 864 26.07 6.27 -8.95
CA GLY A 864 25.77 5.14 -8.07
C GLY A 864 26.23 3.76 -8.58
N SER A 865 26.88 3.64 -9.74
CA SER A 865 27.46 2.38 -10.25
C SER A 865 28.98 2.40 -10.17
N ARG A 866 29.60 1.27 -9.87
CA ARG A 866 31.05 1.19 -9.60
C ARG A 866 31.45 2.16 -8.48
N ASP A 867 30.58 2.25 -7.48
CA ASP A 867 30.68 3.15 -6.34
C ASP A 867 30.29 2.39 -5.06
N PRO A 868 31.18 1.55 -4.50
CA PRO A 868 30.87 0.76 -3.32
C PRO A 868 30.65 1.59 -2.04
N GLU A 869 31.05 2.87 -2.03
CA GLU A 869 30.89 3.75 -0.87
C GLU A 869 29.51 4.43 -0.84
N HIS A 870 28.98 4.81 -2.01
CA HIS A 870 27.74 5.60 -2.12
C HIS A 870 26.64 4.92 -2.96
N GLY A 871 26.88 3.74 -3.51
CA GLY A 871 25.94 3.01 -4.37
C GLY A 871 26.27 1.52 -4.47
N VAL A 872 26.41 1.01 -5.69
CA VAL A 872 26.72 -0.40 -5.96
C VAL A 872 28.11 -0.59 -6.55
N ALA A 873 28.78 -1.70 -6.18
CA ALA A 873 30.14 -1.98 -6.64
C ALA A 873 30.21 -2.38 -8.12
N TYR A 874 29.10 -2.84 -8.70
CA TYR A 874 29.06 -3.35 -10.07
C TYR A 874 28.77 -2.26 -11.13
N CYS A 875 28.97 -2.63 -12.39
CA CYS A 875 28.63 -1.79 -13.54
C CYS A 875 27.22 -2.12 -14.05
N SER A 876 26.39 -1.10 -14.26
CA SER A 876 25.06 -1.23 -14.87
C SER A 876 25.08 -1.54 -16.38
N ARG A 877 26.27 -1.71 -16.97
CA ARG A 877 26.56 -2.22 -18.32
C ARG A 877 26.05 -1.39 -19.52
N VAL A 878 24.86 -0.81 -19.46
CA VAL A 878 24.19 -0.14 -20.59
C VAL A 878 24.31 1.39 -20.57
N CYS A 879 24.69 1.98 -19.43
CA CYS A 879 24.73 3.44 -19.26
C CYS A 879 25.71 4.18 -20.15
N CYS A 880 26.82 3.55 -20.53
CA CYS A 880 27.73 4.16 -21.50
C CYS A 880 27.02 4.37 -22.84
N MET A 881 26.33 3.35 -23.32
CA MET A 881 25.71 3.39 -24.64
C MET A 881 24.45 4.25 -24.69
N TYR A 882 23.58 4.20 -23.68
CA TYR A 882 22.40 5.06 -23.70
C TYR A 882 22.75 6.54 -23.53
N LEU A 883 23.78 6.91 -22.76
CA LEU A 883 24.17 8.33 -22.63
C LEU A 883 24.80 8.84 -23.92
N ILE A 884 25.61 8.03 -24.61
CA ILE A 884 26.13 8.37 -25.94
C ILE A 884 24.95 8.56 -26.91
N LYS A 885 23.98 7.64 -26.90
CA LYS A 885 22.76 7.75 -27.71
C LYS A 885 21.99 9.03 -27.39
N GLN A 886 21.78 9.34 -26.12
CA GLN A 886 21.06 10.53 -25.68
C GLN A 886 21.78 11.82 -26.04
N ALA A 887 23.11 11.87 -25.92
CA ALA A 887 23.92 13.01 -26.34
C ALA A 887 23.83 13.24 -27.85
N MET A 888 23.88 12.15 -28.64
CA MET A 888 23.70 12.19 -30.08
C MET A 888 22.33 12.75 -30.47
N LEU A 889 21.25 12.22 -29.88
CA LEU A 889 19.87 12.67 -30.14
C LEU A 889 19.66 14.13 -29.72
N TYR A 890 20.26 14.53 -28.59
CA TYR A 890 20.27 15.94 -28.18
C TYR A 890 20.95 16.83 -29.22
N LYS A 891 22.11 16.44 -29.74
CA LYS A 891 22.82 17.19 -30.79
C LYS A 891 22.02 17.29 -32.10
N HIS A 892 21.21 16.27 -32.41
CA HIS A 892 20.33 16.28 -33.57
C HIS A 892 19.09 17.17 -33.35
N ALA A 893 18.56 17.21 -32.14
CA ALA A 893 17.41 18.04 -31.78
C ALA A 893 17.79 19.52 -31.54
N VAL A 894 19.02 19.79 -31.09
CA VAL A 894 19.53 21.12 -30.75
C VAL A 894 20.87 21.34 -31.45
N GLU A 895 20.82 21.86 -32.68
CA GLU A 895 21.97 22.00 -33.58
C GLU A 895 23.14 22.79 -32.95
N ASP A 896 22.84 23.89 -32.26
CA ASP A 896 23.80 24.75 -31.56
C ASP A 896 24.06 24.34 -30.09
N GLY A 897 23.54 23.19 -29.66
CA GLY A 897 23.72 22.66 -28.32
C GLY A 897 25.10 22.04 -28.09
N GLU A 898 25.61 22.11 -26.88
CA GLU A 898 26.88 21.52 -26.46
C GLU A 898 26.61 20.32 -25.53
N ALA A 899 27.15 19.15 -25.87
CA ALA A 899 27.00 17.92 -25.10
C ALA A 899 28.33 17.50 -24.46
N TYR A 900 28.35 17.35 -23.13
CA TYR A 900 29.53 16.98 -22.35
C TYR A 900 29.30 15.67 -21.60
N LEU A 901 30.05 14.62 -21.93
CA LEU A 901 29.92 13.30 -21.30
C LEU A 901 31.06 13.08 -20.31
N PHE A 902 30.74 12.99 -19.02
CA PHE A 902 31.68 12.74 -17.93
C PHE A 902 31.73 11.24 -17.62
N TYR A 903 32.89 10.61 -17.84
CA TYR A 903 33.03 9.15 -17.78
C TYR A 903 34.32 8.70 -17.07
N ILE A 904 34.33 7.44 -16.64
CA ILE A 904 35.55 6.76 -16.13
C ILE A 904 36.17 5.92 -17.25
N ASP A 905 35.35 5.02 -17.82
CA ASP A 905 35.65 4.19 -18.97
C ASP A 905 34.41 4.14 -19.87
N ILE A 906 34.58 4.15 -21.19
CA ILE A 906 33.50 3.85 -22.15
C ILE A 906 33.48 2.34 -22.37
N ARG A 907 32.31 1.72 -22.14
CA ARG A 907 32.10 0.28 -22.29
C ARG A 907 31.19 -0.02 -23.49
N SER A 908 31.81 -0.22 -24.63
CA SER A 908 31.21 -0.39 -25.97
C SER A 908 31.37 -1.84 -26.49
N ASN A 909 31.08 -2.85 -25.67
CA ASN A 909 31.42 -4.25 -25.95
C ASN A 909 30.42 -5.01 -26.85
N GLY A 910 29.48 -4.32 -27.48
CA GLY A 910 28.50 -4.88 -28.43
C GLY A 910 28.90 -4.69 -29.89
N LYS A 911 28.25 -5.43 -30.80
CA LYS A 911 28.47 -5.25 -32.25
C LYS A 911 28.07 -3.83 -32.66
N ARG A 912 28.98 -3.10 -33.31
CA ARG A 912 28.83 -1.69 -33.73
C ARG A 912 28.81 -0.64 -32.62
N TYR A 913 29.12 -1.01 -31.38
CA TYR A 913 29.02 -0.06 -30.26
C TYR A 913 30.20 0.93 -30.25
N GLU A 914 31.39 0.47 -30.64
CA GLU A 914 32.57 1.34 -30.74
C GLU A 914 32.42 2.32 -31.90
N GLU A 915 31.92 1.86 -33.04
CA GLU A 915 31.62 2.70 -34.19
C GLU A 915 30.52 3.73 -33.86
N PHE A 916 29.54 3.34 -33.04
CA PHE A 916 28.52 4.26 -32.53
C PHE A 916 29.12 5.34 -31.62
N TYR A 917 30.02 4.95 -30.71
CA TYR A 917 30.77 5.89 -29.86
C TYR A 917 31.64 6.85 -30.70
N ALA A 918 32.43 6.32 -31.63
CA ALA A 918 33.30 7.11 -32.52
C ALA A 918 32.48 8.12 -33.33
N ARG A 919 31.35 7.71 -33.90
CA ARG A 919 30.45 8.59 -34.64
C ARG A 919 29.97 9.78 -33.80
N THR A 920 29.52 9.54 -32.57
CA THR A 920 29.03 10.61 -31.70
C THR A 920 30.12 11.62 -31.33
N MET A 921 31.38 11.18 -31.27
CA MET A 921 32.52 12.07 -31.04
C MET A 921 32.95 12.82 -32.31
N GLU A 922 33.09 12.11 -33.43
CA GLU A 922 33.69 12.63 -34.66
C GLU A 922 32.71 13.41 -35.54
N GLU A 923 31.47 12.94 -35.67
CA GLU A 923 30.44 13.51 -36.53
C GLU A 923 29.51 14.46 -35.76
N ASP A 924 29.04 14.06 -34.57
CA ASP A 924 28.11 14.87 -33.77
C ASP A 924 28.82 15.86 -32.82
N HIS A 925 30.16 15.80 -32.77
CA HIS A 925 31.03 16.68 -31.99
C HIS A 925 30.68 16.74 -30.49
N ALA A 926 30.23 15.62 -29.91
CA ALA A 926 30.04 15.52 -28.46
C ALA A 926 31.40 15.47 -27.74
N THR A 927 31.53 16.18 -26.61
CA THR A 927 32.78 16.27 -25.85
C THR A 927 32.83 15.22 -24.76
N PHE A 928 33.86 14.38 -24.77
CA PHE A 928 34.08 13.33 -23.77
C PHE A 928 35.17 13.75 -22.77
N ILE A 929 34.80 13.83 -21.49
CA ILE A 929 35.69 14.21 -20.39
C ILE A 929 35.91 12.98 -19.51
N ARG A 930 37.16 12.50 -19.43
CA ARG A 930 37.50 11.36 -18.58
C ARG A 930 37.65 11.80 -17.13
N GLY A 931 36.53 11.94 -16.44
CA GLY A 931 36.43 12.35 -15.05
C GLY A 931 35.10 11.96 -14.44
N LYS A 932 35.13 11.34 -13.25
CA LYS A 932 33.89 11.13 -12.46
C LYS A 932 33.45 12.47 -11.89
N VAL A 933 32.17 12.81 -12.05
CA VAL A 933 31.59 14.00 -11.41
C VAL A 933 31.57 13.79 -9.90
N SER A 934 32.17 14.74 -9.19
CA SER A 934 32.31 14.73 -7.73
C SER A 934 31.06 15.25 -7.03
N ARG A 935 30.46 16.34 -7.54
CA ARG A 935 29.29 17.02 -6.95
C ARG A 935 28.66 18.00 -7.94
N LEU A 936 27.38 18.33 -7.71
CA LEU A 936 26.62 19.36 -8.42
C LEU A 936 26.20 20.47 -7.45
N TYR A 937 26.19 21.72 -7.94
CA TYR A 937 25.58 22.86 -7.24
C TYR A 937 24.63 23.58 -8.15
N GLU A 938 23.47 23.98 -7.64
CA GLU A 938 22.54 24.85 -8.35
C GLU A 938 22.63 26.28 -7.82
N HIS A 939 22.64 27.25 -8.74
CA HIS A 939 22.45 28.66 -8.44
C HIS A 939 21.64 29.31 -9.57
N ASP A 940 20.53 29.95 -9.23
CA ASP A 940 19.63 30.64 -10.18
C ASP A 940 19.20 29.77 -11.40
N GLY A 941 18.96 28.47 -11.17
CA GLY A 941 18.54 27.51 -12.19
C GLY A 941 19.66 27.02 -13.14
N VAL A 942 20.90 27.46 -12.93
CA VAL A 942 22.10 26.94 -13.58
C VAL A 942 22.77 25.92 -12.67
N VAL A 943 23.20 24.79 -13.24
CA VAL A 943 23.84 23.71 -12.47
C VAL A 943 25.33 23.69 -12.78
N THR A 944 26.17 23.97 -11.78
CA THR A 944 27.63 23.85 -11.88
C THR A 944 28.07 22.41 -11.59
N VAL A 945 28.76 21.81 -12.55
CA VAL A 945 29.34 20.46 -12.52
C VAL A 945 30.81 20.53 -12.09
N PHE A 946 31.19 19.73 -11.08
CA PHE A 946 32.57 19.62 -10.61
C PHE A 946 33.13 18.23 -10.90
N ALA A 947 34.23 18.15 -11.65
CA ALA A 947 34.95 16.90 -11.94
C ALA A 947 36.46 17.17 -12.03
N GLU A 948 37.24 16.12 -12.26
CA GLU A 948 38.66 16.21 -12.65
C GLU A 948 38.80 15.56 -14.02
N ASP A 949 39.35 16.26 -15.01
CA ASP A 949 39.78 15.62 -16.24
C ASP A 949 41.10 14.88 -15.97
N THR A 950 41.00 13.56 -15.82
CA THR A 950 42.13 12.69 -15.45
C THR A 950 43.18 12.58 -16.56
N LEU A 951 42.84 12.92 -17.82
CA LEU A 951 43.83 12.90 -18.91
C LEU A 951 44.76 14.12 -18.84
N SER A 952 44.25 15.25 -18.38
CA SER A 952 45.03 16.49 -18.21
C SER A 952 45.43 16.78 -16.75
N SER A 953 44.89 16.00 -15.80
CA SER A 953 45.02 16.23 -14.35
C SER A 953 44.58 17.65 -13.93
N GLN A 954 43.55 18.18 -14.59
CA GLN A 954 43.01 19.52 -14.32
C GLN A 954 41.60 19.42 -13.70
N PRO A 955 41.30 20.26 -12.69
CA PRO A 955 39.93 20.39 -12.19
C PRO A 955 39.03 20.99 -13.27
N VAL A 956 37.87 20.38 -13.48
CA VAL A 956 36.80 20.86 -14.37
C VAL A 956 35.69 21.45 -13.52
N LYS A 957 35.39 22.72 -13.77
CA LYS A 957 34.22 23.43 -13.26
C LYS A 957 33.43 23.97 -14.45
N MET A 958 32.23 23.46 -14.68
CA MET A 958 31.44 23.79 -15.86
C MET A 958 29.99 24.07 -15.48
N ASP A 959 29.45 25.17 -15.98
CA ASP A 959 28.02 25.48 -15.85
C ASP A 959 27.24 24.80 -16.97
N ALA A 960 26.16 24.11 -16.61
CA ALA A 960 25.26 23.41 -17.50
C ALA A 960 23.82 23.91 -17.29
N ASP A 961 23.08 23.99 -18.40
CA ASP A 961 21.65 24.33 -18.39
C ASP A 961 20.80 23.13 -17.92
N LEU A 962 21.27 21.92 -18.19
CA LEU A 962 20.64 20.65 -17.81
C LEU A 962 21.72 19.61 -17.52
N VAL A 963 21.52 18.81 -16.47
CA VAL A 963 22.37 17.65 -16.15
C VAL A 963 21.53 16.39 -16.23
N VAL A 964 22.00 15.41 -17.01
CA VAL A 964 21.40 14.09 -17.16
C VAL A 964 22.29 13.07 -16.46
N VAL A 965 21.76 12.47 -15.41
CA VAL A 965 22.46 11.50 -14.56
C VAL A 965 22.09 10.09 -14.99
N ALA A 966 23.06 9.18 -15.11
CA ALA A 966 22.84 7.76 -15.39
C ALA A 966 22.87 6.93 -14.09
N PRO A 967 21.72 6.69 -13.42
CA PRO A 967 21.70 5.99 -12.14
C PRO A 967 22.05 4.51 -12.30
N ALA A 968 22.44 3.89 -11.20
CA ALA A 968 22.57 2.45 -11.13
C ALA A 968 21.24 1.74 -11.42
N MET A 969 21.31 0.67 -12.20
CA MET A 969 20.21 -0.27 -12.33
C MET A 969 20.20 -1.17 -11.10
N LEU A 970 19.02 -1.36 -10.51
CA LEU A 970 18.76 -2.19 -9.34
C LEU A 970 17.75 -3.28 -9.70
N PRO A 971 17.66 -4.38 -8.95
CA PRO A 971 16.59 -5.36 -9.13
C PRO A 971 15.21 -4.69 -9.08
N SER A 972 14.25 -5.24 -9.84
CA SER A 972 12.88 -4.73 -9.84
C SER A 972 12.29 -4.69 -8.42
N LYS A 973 11.45 -3.69 -8.09
CA LYS A 973 10.77 -3.65 -6.79
C LYS A 973 10.08 -4.99 -6.49
N GLY A 974 10.30 -5.58 -5.32
CA GLY A 974 9.74 -6.90 -4.96
C GLY A 974 10.47 -8.12 -5.51
N ALA A 975 11.60 -7.96 -6.23
CA ALA A 975 12.36 -9.09 -6.80
C ALA A 975 12.80 -10.10 -5.74
N THR A 976 13.31 -9.64 -4.59
CA THR A 976 13.74 -10.52 -3.49
C THR A 976 12.58 -11.27 -2.85
N GLU A 977 11.42 -10.64 -2.74
CA GLU A 977 10.20 -11.29 -2.25
C GLU A 977 9.73 -12.39 -3.22
N LEU A 978 9.71 -12.08 -4.53
CA LEU A 978 9.41 -13.06 -5.57
C LEU A 978 10.42 -14.21 -5.56
N ALA A 979 11.72 -13.91 -5.44
CA ALA A 979 12.77 -14.92 -5.33
C ALA A 979 12.54 -15.82 -4.12
N SER A 980 12.12 -15.27 -2.98
CA SER A 980 11.75 -16.05 -1.79
C SER A 980 10.55 -16.97 -2.06
N LYS A 981 9.47 -16.45 -2.67
CA LYS A 981 8.27 -17.23 -3.06
C LYS A 981 8.62 -18.39 -4.01
N LEU A 982 9.54 -18.16 -4.94
CA LEU A 982 10.02 -19.14 -5.92
C LEU A 982 11.20 -20.00 -5.40
N ARG A 983 11.67 -19.76 -4.18
CA ARG A 983 12.83 -20.43 -3.57
C ARG A 983 14.10 -20.32 -4.42
N LEU A 984 14.35 -19.13 -4.97
CA LEU A 984 15.51 -18.80 -5.79
C LEU A 984 16.60 -18.15 -4.95
N ALA A 985 17.85 -18.45 -5.28
CA ALA A 985 19.00 -17.75 -4.73
C ALA A 985 19.14 -16.36 -5.36
N THR A 986 19.57 -15.39 -4.56
CA THR A 986 19.97 -14.06 -5.04
C THR A 986 21.42 -13.77 -4.66
N ASP A 987 22.05 -12.87 -5.41
CA ASP A 987 23.33 -12.30 -5.00
C ASP A 987 23.17 -11.28 -3.86
N GLU A 988 24.28 -10.67 -3.43
CA GLU A 988 24.30 -9.69 -2.33
C GLU A 988 23.49 -8.40 -2.62
N TYR A 989 23.17 -8.14 -3.89
CA TYR A 989 22.39 -6.97 -4.31
C TYR A 989 20.92 -7.31 -4.62
N GLY A 990 20.54 -8.58 -4.52
CA GLY A 990 19.18 -9.05 -4.78
C GLY A 990 18.92 -9.46 -6.24
N TRP A 991 19.94 -9.59 -7.08
CA TRP A 991 19.77 -10.16 -8.43
C TRP A 991 19.59 -11.67 -8.35
N ILE A 992 18.73 -12.25 -9.20
CA ILE A 992 18.50 -13.69 -9.18
C ILE A 992 19.72 -14.42 -9.76
N SER A 993 20.30 -15.33 -8.98
CA SER A 993 21.51 -16.05 -9.35
C SER A 993 21.23 -17.20 -10.30
N GLU A 994 22.02 -17.30 -11.37
CA GLU A 994 22.04 -18.49 -12.22
C GLU A 994 22.70 -19.70 -11.52
N ALA A 995 22.40 -20.90 -12.02
CA ALA A 995 22.96 -22.15 -11.50
C ALA A 995 24.46 -22.26 -11.76
N HIS A 996 24.94 -21.77 -12.91
CA HIS A 996 26.36 -21.70 -13.23
C HIS A 996 26.63 -20.64 -14.32
N PRO A 997 27.59 -19.72 -14.14
CA PRO A 997 27.80 -18.56 -15.03
C PRO A 997 28.01 -18.86 -16.52
N LYS A 998 28.58 -20.03 -16.84
CA LYS A 998 28.87 -20.46 -18.23
C LYS A 998 28.00 -21.61 -18.75
N LEU A 999 27.94 -22.71 -17.99
CA LEU A 999 27.28 -23.94 -18.42
C LEU A 999 25.75 -23.90 -18.31
N ARG A 1000 25.22 -23.11 -17.38
CA ARG A 1000 23.78 -23.07 -17.02
C ARG A 1000 23.35 -21.63 -16.70
N ALA A 1001 23.74 -20.69 -17.57
CA ALA A 1001 23.64 -19.25 -17.33
C ALA A 1001 22.20 -18.67 -17.30
N ILE A 1002 21.21 -19.49 -17.66
CA ILE A 1002 19.79 -19.13 -17.74
C ILE A 1002 18.91 -20.04 -16.88
N GLU A 1003 19.50 -21.05 -16.26
CA GLU A 1003 18.83 -21.96 -15.35
C GLU A 1003 19.10 -21.50 -13.92
N THR A 1004 18.17 -21.72 -13.02
CA THR A 1004 18.39 -21.49 -11.59
C THR A 1004 18.77 -22.79 -10.88
N LEU A 1005 19.18 -22.70 -9.61
CA LEU A 1005 19.39 -23.89 -8.78
C LEU A 1005 18.10 -24.68 -8.56
N THR A 1006 16.96 -23.99 -8.59
CA THR A 1006 15.63 -24.61 -8.52
C THR A 1006 15.22 -25.10 -9.91
N ALA A 1007 15.21 -26.42 -10.07
CA ALA A 1007 14.92 -27.05 -11.34
C ALA A 1007 13.53 -26.65 -11.87
N GLY A 1008 13.41 -26.41 -13.18
CA GLY A 1008 12.15 -25.98 -13.82
C GLY A 1008 11.91 -24.47 -13.77
N ILE A 1009 12.75 -23.72 -13.05
CA ILE A 1009 12.70 -22.25 -13.01
C ILE A 1009 13.92 -21.66 -13.73
N PHE A 1010 13.64 -20.78 -14.69
CA PHE A 1010 14.62 -20.13 -15.56
C PHE A 1010 14.59 -18.61 -15.39
N VAL A 1011 15.66 -17.94 -15.81
CA VAL A 1011 15.78 -16.48 -15.78
C VAL A 1011 16.03 -15.92 -17.17
N ALA A 1012 15.40 -14.79 -17.46
CA ALA A 1012 15.55 -14.09 -18.73
C ALA A 1012 15.62 -12.56 -18.53
N GLY A 1013 16.47 -11.90 -19.31
CA GLY A 1013 16.60 -10.45 -19.29
C GLY A 1013 17.26 -9.91 -18.03
N VAL A 1014 16.88 -8.70 -17.64
CA VAL A 1014 17.60 -7.92 -16.65
C VAL A 1014 17.47 -8.48 -15.23
N THR A 1015 16.46 -9.32 -14.95
CA THR A 1015 16.23 -9.90 -13.61
C THR A 1015 17.44 -10.64 -13.04
N GLN A 1016 18.31 -11.16 -13.91
CA GLN A 1016 19.53 -11.88 -13.53
C GLN A 1016 20.71 -10.93 -13.34
N PHE A 1017 20.82 -9.89 -14.17
CA PHE A 1017 21.87 -8.86 -14.09
C PHE A 1017 21.66 -7.77 -15.16
N PRO A 1018 22.15 -6.52 -14.98
CA PRO A 1018 22.14 -5.48 -16.02
C PRO A 1018 22.64 -5.93 -17.40
N LYS A 1019 21.82 -5.70 -18.44
CA LYS A 1019 22.09 -6.03 -19.85
C LYS A 1019 21.22 -5.20 -20.80
N ASP A 1020 21.65 -5.11 -22.07
CA ASP A 1020 20.90 -4.42 -23.12
C ASP A 1020 19.77 -5.29 -23.70
N ILE A 1021 19.00 -4.72 -24.64
CA ILE A 1021 17.84 -5.36 -25.26
C ILE A 1021 18.24 -6.59 -26.07
N THR A 1022 19.34 -6.54 -26.83
CA THR A 1022 19.78 -7.65 -27.70
C THR A 1022 20.12 -8.87 -26.85
N ASP A 1023 20.86 -8.65 -25.77
CA ASP A 1023 21.20 -9.68 -24.81
C ASP A 1023 19.97 -10.22 -24.08
N ALA A 1024 19.05 -9.34 -23.68
CA ALA A 1024 17.83 -9.74 -22.99
C ALA A 1024 16.93 -10.63 -23.87
N VAL A 1025 16.75 -10.27 -25.15
CA VAL A 1025 16.02 -11.07 -26.14
C VAL A 1025 16.71 -12.41 -26.40
N SER A 1026 18.04 -12.41 -26.56
CA SER A 1026 18.81 -13.63 -26.77
C SER A 1026 18.72 -14.59 -25.57
N GLN A 1027 18.76 -14.05 -24.36
CA GLN A 1027 18.61 -14.82 -23.13
C GLN A 1027 17.19 -15.39 -23.00
N ALA A 1028 16.17 -14.64 -23.38
CA ALA A 1028 14.78 -15.08 -23.38
C ALA A 1028 14.54 -16.28 -24.31
N SER A 1029 15.01 -16.20 -25.55
CA SER A 1029 14.93 -17.34 -26.49
C SER A 1029 15.73 -18.55 -26.00
N GLY A 1030 16.86 -18.32 -25.32
CA GLY A 1030 17.60 -19.38 -24.65
C GLY A 1030 16.78 -20.07 -23.54
N ALA A 1031 16.10 -19.27 -22.71
CA ALA A 1031 15.22 -19.78 -21.65
C ALA A 1031 14.03 -20.56 -22.23
N ALA A 1032 13.38 -20.03 -23.26
CA ALA A 1032 12.34 -20.73 -24.01
C ALA A 1032 12.85 -22.07 -24.55
N GLY A 1033 14.04 -22.10 -25.17
CA GLY A 1033 14.67 -23.34 -25.63
C GLY A 1033 14.86 -24.39 -24.53
N LYS A 1034 15.21 -23.97 -23.31
CA LYS A 1034 15.31 -24.90 -22.16
C LYS A 1034 13.95 -25.42 -21.70
N VAL A 1035 12.93 -24.58 -21.70
CA VAL A 1035 11.54 -24.99 -21.44
C VAL A 1035 11.09 -26.00 -22.48
N LEU A 1036 11.33 -25.76 -23.77
CA LEU A 1036 10.94 -26.65 -24.86
C LEU A 1036 11.66 -28.00 -24.81
N VAL A 1037 12.94 -28.03 -24.42
CA VAL A 1037 13.64 -29.29 -24.15
C VAL A 1037 12.95 -30.09 -23.04
N MET A 1038 12.43 -29.41 -22.02
CA MET A 1038 11.67 -30.05 -20.95
C MET A 1038 10.31 -30.56 -21.47
N PHE A 1039 9.59 -29.73 -22.22
CA PHE A 1039 8.25 -30.06 -22.75
C PHE A 1039 8.26 -31.07 -23.89
N SER A 1040 9.40 -31.26 -24.56
CA SER A 1040 9.57 -32.35 -25.54
C SER A 1040 9.44 -33.76 -24.95
N LYS A 1041 9.35 -33.87 -23.62
CA LYS A 1041 9.23 -35.13 -22.89
C LYS A 1041 7.88 -35.17 -22.18
N GLU A 1042 7.26 -36.35 -22.19
CA GLU A 1042 6.05 -36.65 -21.40
C GLU A 1042 6.36 -36.79 -19.91
N THR A 1043 7.59 -37.21 -19.60
CA THR A 1043 8.05 -37.46 -18.24
C THR A 1043 9.49 -36.98 -18.02
N LEU A 1044 9.80 -36.62 -16.77
CA LEU A 1044 11.16 -36.29 -16.34
C LEU A 1044 11.69 -37.35 -15.38
N GLU A 1045 12.97 -37.69 -15.59
CA GLU A 1045 13.73 -38.57 -14.73
C GLU A 1045 14.18 -37.81 -13.47
N ARG A 1046 13.78 -38.27 -12.29
CA ARG A 1046 14.16 -37.70 -10.98
C ARG A 1046 15.18 -38.58 -10.26
N GLU A 1047 16.05 -37.92 -9.52
CA GLU A 1047 17.07 -38.62 -8.73
C GLU A 1047 16.39 -39.39 -7.58
N PRO A 1048 16.68 -40.70 -7.42
CA PRO A 1048 16.14 -41.54 -6.36
C PRO A 1048 16.83 -41.33 -5.01
N LEU A 1049 17.70 -40.33 -4.87
CA LEU A 1049 18.36 -39.92 -3.63
C LEU A 1049 17.39 -39.12 -2.75
N ILE A 1050 16.31 -39.78 -2.33
CA ILE A 1050 15.22 -39.19 -1.56
C ILE A 1050 15.13 -39.81 -0.16
N ALA A 1051 14.30 -39.20 0.68
CA ALA A 1051 13.92 -39.80 1.95
C ALA A 1051 12.96 -40.98 1.73
N GLU A 1052 13.06 -41.99 2.58
CA GLU A 1052 12.13 -43.11 2.68
C GLU A 1052 11.79 -43.39 4.15
N VAL A 1053 10.60 -43.95 4.41
CA VAL A 1053 10.16 -44.29 5.77
C VAL A 1053 10.15 -45.81 5.94
N ASP A 1054 10.83 -46.27 6.97
CA ASP A 1054 10.73 -47.63 7.49
C ASP A 1054 9.45 -47.77 8.31
N ALA A 1055 8.44 -48.40 7.73
CA ALA A 1055 7.10 -48.53 8.30
C ALA A 1055 7.08 -49.32 9.62
N ASP A 1056 8.04 -50.23 9.82
CA ASP A 1056 8.12 -51.08 11.02
C ASP A 1056 8.69 -50.30 12.23
N ILE A 1057 9.38 -49.18 11.99
CA ILE A 1057 10.00 -48.33 13.02
C ILE A 1057 9.19 -47.03 13.23
N CYS A 1058 8.41 -46.60 12.24
CA CYS A 1058 7.68 -45.34 12.28
C CYS A 1058 6.57 -45.36 13.33
N THR A 1059 6.52 -44.33 14.17
CA THR A 1059 5.49 -44.16 15.20
C THR A 1059 4.44 -43.09 14.84
N GLY A 1060 4.56 -42.47 13.66
CA GLY A 1060 3.62 -41.43 13.21
C GLY A 1060 3.68 -40.11 13.99
N CYS A 1061 4.84 -39.77 14.56
CA CYS A 1061 4.98 -38.60 15.44
C CYS A 1061 4.84 -37.22 14.77
N GLY A 1062 4.82 -37.13 13.43
CA GLY A 1062 4.63 -35.87 12.69
C GLY A 1062 5.86 -34.97 12.51
N VAL A 1063 6.95 -35.20 13.25
CA VAL A 1063 8.17 -34.36 13.18
C VAL A 1063 8.73 -34.21 11.75
N CYS A 1064 8.67 -35.27 10.95
CA CYS A 1064 9.13 -35.23 9.56
C CYS A 1064 8.28 -34.31 8.67
N GLU A 1065 6.97 -34.25 8.91
CA GLU A 1065 6.02 -33.39 8.17
C GLU A 1065 6.29 -31.91 8.49
N GLU A 1066 6.45 -31.58 9.77
CA GLU A 1066 6.71 -30.21 10.23
C GLU A 1066 8.04 -29.63 9.70
N ILE A 1067 9.10 -30.43 9.63
CA ILE A 1067 10.44 -29.95 9.23
C ILE A 1067 10.65 -29.89 7.72
N CYS A 1068 9.76 -30.48 6.91
CA CYS A 1068 9.99 -30.57 5.48
C CYS A 1068 9.58 -29.27 4.77
N PRO A 1069 10.51 -28.53 4.13
CA PRO A 1069 10.15 -27.31 3.43
C PRO A 1069 9.37 -27.58 2.12
N TYR A 1070 9.29 -28.83 1.66
CA TYR A 1070 8.63 -29.22 0.42
C TYR A 1070 7.31 -29.98 0.64
N ASP A 1071 6.90 -30.13 1.90
CA ASP A 1071 5.69 -30.87 2.29
C ASP A 1071 5.62 -32.31 1.73
N ALA A 1072 6.79 -32.92 1.50
CA ALA A 1072 6.90 -34.26 0.95
C ALA A 1072 6.45 -35.39 1.92
N PRO A 1073 6.87 -35.42 3.20
CA PRO A 1073 6.35 -36.35 4.20
C PRO A 1073 4.95 -35.97 4.68
N LYS A 1074 4.00 -36.91 4.59
CA LYS A 1074 2.67 -36.80 5.22
C LYS A 1074 2.39 -37.98 6.16
N VAL A 1075 1.87 -37.71 7.34
CA VAL A 1075 1.41 -38.78 8.26
C VAL A 1075 0.04 -39.27 7.82
N ASP A 1076 -0.08 -40.57 7.54
CA ASP A 1076 -1.37 -41.20 7.28
C ASP A 1076 -2.19 -41.20 8.58
N PRO A 1077 -3.37 -40.54 8.63
CA PRO A 1077 -4.14 -40.38 9.86
C PRO A 1077 -4.72 -41.69 10.38
N VAL A 1078 -4.85 -42.70 9.52
CA VAL A 1078 -5.40 -44.02 9.86
C VAL A 1078 -4.28 -44.96 10.28
N LYS A 1079 -3.23 -45.06 9.46
CA LYS A 1079 -2.12 -45.99 9.70
C LYS A 1079 -1.13 -45.48 10.75
N LYS A 1080 -1.13 -44.17 11.04
CA LYS A 1080 -0.14 -43.50 11.90
C LYS A 1080 1.30 -43.78 11.48
N ILE A 1081 1.54 -43.81 10.17
CA ILE A 1081 2.86 -43.98 9.57
C ILE A 1081 3.07 -42.83 8.59
N ALA A 1082 4.25 -42.22 8.62
CA ALA A 1082 4.63 -41.20 7.65
C ALA A 1082 4.93 -41.84 6.29
N LYS A 1083 4.52 -41.18 5.21
CA LYS A 1083 4.84 -41.56 3.84
C LYS A 1083 5.50 -40.39 3.13
N ILE A 1084 6.60 -40.64 2.42
CA ILE A 1084 7.24 -39.63 1.58
C ILE A 1084 6.55 -39.62 0.21
N ASN A 1085 6.11 -38.45 -0.23
CA ASN A 1085 5.81 -38.20 -1.63
C ASN A 1085 7.13 -38.07 -2.40
N GLU A 1086 7.46 -39.10 -3.17
CA GLU A 1086 8.74 -39.17 -3.90
C GLU A 1086 8.92 -38.01 -4.88
N ALA A 1087 7.84 -37.48 -5.46
CA ALA A 1087 7.92 -36.40 -6.43
C ALA A 1087 8.30 -35.05 -5.79
N LEU A 1088 7.79 -34.78 -4.58
CA LEU A 1088 8.08 -33.57 -3.80
C LEU A 1088 9.42 -33.62 -3.05
N CYS A 1089 10.00 -34.81 -2.86
CA CYS A 1089 11.22 -34.94 -2.05
C CYS A 1089 12.45 -34.49 -2.84
N GLU A 1090 13.03 -33.34 -2.48
CA GLU A 1090 14.29 -32.84 -3.06
C GLU A 1090 15.56 -33.49 -2.46
N GLY A 1091 15.43 -34.51 -1.60
CA GLY A 1091 16.60 -35.20 -1.04
C GLY A 1091 17.47 -34.32 -0.11
N CYS A 1092 16.89 -33.35 0.59
CA CYS A 1092 17.67 -32.48 1.49
C CYS A 1092 18.13 -33.17 2.80
N GLY A 1093 17.56 -34.32 3.15
CA GLY A 1093 17.90 -35.07 4.38
C GLY A 1093 17.37 -34.49 5.70
N ALA A 1094 16.71 -33.32 5.71
CA ALA A 1094 16.25 -32.67 6.94
C ALA A 1094 15.33 -33.57 7.80
N CYS A 1095 14.35 -34.23 7.18
CA CYS A 1095 13.44 -35.13 7.88
C CYS A 1095 14.12 -36.41 8.40
N ALA A 1096 15.12 -36.93 7.67
CA ALA A 1096 15.91 -38.07 8.12
C ALA A 1096 16.79 -37.72 9.33
N ALA A 1097 17.37 -36.52 9.34
CA ALA A 1097 18.16 -36.03 10.47
C ALA A 1097 17.30 -35.76 11.72
N ALA A 1098 16.08 -35.24 11.54
CA ALA A 1098 15.18 -34.89 12.64
C ALA A 1098 14.37 -36.07 13.21
N CYS A 1099 14.28 -37.20 12.50
CA CYS A 1099 13.42 -38.31 12.89
C CYS A 1099 13.88 -38.96 14.22
N PRO A 1100 13.09 -38.86 15.31
CA PRO A 1100 13.52 -39.32 16.62
C PRO A 1100 13.60 -40.85 16.72
N SER A 1101 12.71 -41.56 16.02
CA SER A 1101 12.72 -43.03 15.95
C SER A 1101 13.71 -43.58 14.92
N GLN A 1102 14.35 -42.71 14.12
CA GLN A 1102 15.23 -43.08 13.00
C GLN A 1102 14.53 -43.93 11.93
N ALA A 1103 13.20 -43.86 11.86
CA ALA A 1103 12.41 -44.52 10.83
C ALA A 1103 12.61 -43.87 9.44
N VAL A 1104 12.81 -42.55 9.38
CA VAL A 1104 13.09 -41.86 8.12
C VAL A 1104 14.58 -41.99 7.79
N LYS A 1105 14.88 -42.56 6.62
CA LYS A 1105 16.24 -42.76 6.10
C LYS A 1105 16.40 -41.97 4.81
N HIS A 1106 17.60 -41.49 4.53
CA HIS A 1106 17.93 -40.94 3.22
C HIS A 1106 18.62 -42.01 2.38
N ARG A 1107 18.08 -42.31 1.20
CA ARG A 1107 18.69 -43.31 0.29
C ARG A 1107 20.12 -42.87 -0.05
N ASN A 1108 21.06 -43.80 0.11
CA ASN A 1108 22.51 -43.61 -0.09
C ASN A 1108 23.16 -42.45 0.73
N TYR A 1109 22.48 -41.95 1.77
CA TYR A 1109 23.03 -41.05 2.80
C TYR A 1109 22.49 -41.44 4.17
N THR A 1110 22.48 -42.74 4.45
CA THR A 1110 22.00 -43.25 5.72
C THR A 1110 22.90 -42.82 6.87
N ARG A 1111 22.36 -42.75 8.08
CA ARG A 1111 23.13 -42.46 9.29
C ARG A 1111 24.38 -43.35 9.40
N THR A 1112 24.25 -44.65 9.14
CA THR A 1112 25.38 -45.60 9.14
C THR A 1112 26.47 -45.22 8.15
N GLN A 1113 26.12 -44.77 6.94
CA GLN A 1113 27.09 -44.34 5.94
C GLN A 1113 27.81 -43.05 6.38
N LEU A 1114 27.05 -42.06 6.88
CA LEU A 1114 27.61 -40.80 7.35
C LEU A 1114 28.58 -40.99 8.54
N PHE A 1115 28.22 -41.82 9.53
CA PHE A 1115 29.13 -42.13 10.64
C PHE A 1115 30.37 -42.91 10.16
N ALA A 1116 30.22 -43.81 9.19
CA ALA A 1116 31.36 -44.51 8.61
C ALA A 1116 32.31 -43.55 7.86
N MET A 1117 31.80 -42.50 7.21
CA MET A 1117 32.63 -41.43 6.63
C MET A 1117 33.38 -40.67 7.72
N ILE A 1118 32.67 -40.24 8.77
CA ILE A 1118 33.25 -39.50 9.90
C ILE A 1118 34.37 -40.32 10.54
N ASP A 1119 34.13 -41.60 10.81
CA ASP A 1119 35.15 -42.49 11.40
C ASP A 1119 36.42 -42.54 10.54
N GLU A 1120 36.31 -42.64 9.21
CA GLU A 1120 37.47 -42.60 8.30
C GLU A 1120 38.16 -41.22 8.29
N ALA A 1121 37.38 -40.13 8.36
CA ALA A 1121 37.91 -38.78 8.38
C ALA A 1121 38.67 -38.46 9.67
N THR A 1122 38.24 -39.02 10.81
CA THR A 1122 38.84 -38.78 12.12
C THR A 1122 39.91 -39.79 12.52
N LYS A 1123 40.16 -40.84 11.73
CA LYS A 1123 41.17 -41.87 12.07
C LYS A 1123 42.58 -41.33 12.30
N ASP A 1124 42.92 -40.24 11.63
CA ASP A 1124 44.23 -39.62 11.67
C ASP A 1124 44.29 -38.40 12.62
N TYR A 1125 43.22 -38.15 13.39
CA TYR A 1125 43.08 -37.09 14.40
C TYR A 1125 42.94 -37.72 15.79
#